data_AF-A0A8T0ALI3-F1
#
_entry.id   AF-A0A8T0ALI3-F1
#
_cell.length_a   1.000
_cell.length_b   1.000
_cell.length_c   1.000
_cell.angle_alpha   90.00
_cell.angle_beta   90.00
_cell.angle_gamma   90.00
#
_symmetry.space_group_name_H-M   'P 1'
#
loop_
_entity.id
_entity.type
_entity.pdbx_description
1 polymer ?
#
loop_
_entity_poly.entity_id
_entity_poly.type
_entity_poly.pdbx_seq_one_letter_code
_entity_poly.pdbx_strand_id
1 'polypeptide(L)'
;MDQNLCSGLEEKPSCPVNKSVKGLLNEVQSVYGEKLRRLECEIKCSPEEILKMKVQILHSYISDLSDQNRILVHTVEELEKEANEKVTDLKAKLQTSDEGIKDLDCQRRRLEEDNKSLRAEIQQLKGDARTLVTCLPLRPQTLENVAERSDLSTRISQNPGDLLKAQVEHLQNQLKTKSRIIHRLKEEMKTLLSHRVQEKMEGKRVTEALEEVCKEEVCIPRTAQKRAHNEIHKTESKLSAAQKRLHATTKQLMEMKTECEQKQKEVEKLREDATRCEMLVKEHTEDFQRVITEKRTRELELTAIAEKHRIAQQEVSSRDQAILQLRVELRLAGEKNQGMQEELGLQEAEVSRLNEKVRKQQAYLQELSEMCRHGNACIDHEQQKTQQLHCELQLAQQQLKRQAERMERLQGELTGSRLDHTADAERWTLRNLLLQAEVQQLQEQNVQHTEILGELKEKLRDAQEKEREYEEFLKKRDVEIRLLTQQLEEIQDEAQKSRNSSQSHRSALDIFKQKYTTAMEKVQQLQVQMQRAEEEAELFQIQAVEARADVCSLRAEMSVLETRYKQKARQAALTEEAMELLTDDLQVALDVLRNQENQRNLQHQEETEKLRVRTTSQQKKVEKELALVKSELQNTLLILKTRTKELQELHEEMQKASEVKNVKEENEVMRNKLEQMGNQLQELLAFFTDTADAVLRQEDEKTEQQLSNDPEEEEDICQIARLQWTVEKLRAEARLFLKKAVEEAETQQTLVCEAARERDEAREQLQGLKQNLEETQTENSHLHQEREKLVTNINLWITEHKAANKSLARRIKRHCEVLSSVSLERENAHKKQLADNLSKIDNIQSRLRSNVQSVEMLNQQRTLLAVELERRRQAVGFKATSSGGNAVEKQNNQRKVTAKSFKETEAAVAFITYVKELARPGVELREGLVCEGLRRVRLTSHLLVPEELQVEEPL
;
A
#
# COMPACT_ATOMS: atom_id res chain seq x y z
N MET A 1 36.13 -1.21 -16.64
CA MET A 1 35.82 -2.65 -16.59
C MET A 1 34.53 -2.74 -15.81
N ASP A 2 33.45 -2.51 -16.56
CA ASP A 2 32.10 -2.33 -16.06
C ASP A 2 31.29 -3.62 -16.25
N GLN A 3 30.18 -3.67 -15.49
CA GLN A 3 28.99 -4.53 -15.67
C GLN A 3 29.08 -5.96 -15.11
N ASN A 4 28.34 -6.21 -14.01
CA ASN A 4 27.36 -7.32 -13.90
C ASN A 4 26.87 -7.57 -12.46
N LEU A 5 26.09 -6.66 -11.86
CA LEU A 5 25.33 -6.96 -10.65
C LEU A 5 24.06 -6.10 -10.57
N CYS A 6 23.01 -6.40 -11.36
CA CYS A 6 21.63 -6.00 -11.05
C CYS A 6 20.59 -6.68 -11.95
N SER A 7 20.10 -7.86 -11.57
CA SER A 7 18.81 -8.39 -12.03
C SER A 7 18.46 -9.67 -11.26
N GLY A 8 17.81 -9.50 -10.11
CA GLY A 8 17.26 -10.59 -9.29
C GLY A 8 15.90 -10.17 -8.73
N LEU A 9 14.95 -9.88 -9.61
CA LEU A 9 13.54 -9.77 -9.24
C LEU A 9 12.96 -11.19 -9.23
N GLU A 10 12.54 -11.64 -8.05
CA GLU A 10 11.86 -12.90 -7.81
C GLU A 10 10.60 -12.99 -8.70
N GLU A 11 10.67 -13.83 -9.73
CA GLU A 11 9.49 -14.28 -10.45
C GLU A 11 8.61 -15.09 -9.49
N LYS A 12 7.44 -14.52 -9.14
CA LYS A 12 6.35 -15.27 -8.50
C LYS A 12 6.13 -16.58 -9.28
N PRO A 13 5.89 -17.71 -8.61
CA PRO A 13 5.58 -18.97 -9.28
C PRO A 13 4.30 -18.78 -10.10
N SER A 14 4.48 -18.61 -11.41
CA SER A 14 3.37 -18.39 -12.34
C SER A 14 2.48 -19.63 -12.31
N CYS A 15 1.19 -19.44 -12.05
CA CYS A 15 0.19 -20.50 -12.15
C CYS A 15 0.40 -21.31 -13.45
N PRO A 16 0.46 -22.65 -13.40
CA PRO A 16 0.77 -23.49 -14.57
C PRO A 16 -0.19 -23.27 -15.76
N VAL A 17 -1.40 -22.76 -15.50
CA VAL A 17 -2.39 -22.38 -16.52
C VAL A 17 -1.88 -21.29 -17.46
N ASN A 18 -1.11 -20.31 -16.97
CA ASN A 18 -0.60 -19.21 -17.81
C ASN A 18 0.46 -19.66 -18.82
N LYS A 19 1.20 -20.74 -18.53
CA LYS A 19 2.21 -21.28 -19.46
C LYS A 19 1.54 -22.01 -20.63
N SER A 20 0.45 -22.72 -20.37
CA SER A 20 -0.31 -23.45 -21.40
C SER A 20 -1.02 -22.49 -22.38
N VAL A 21 -1.73 -21.48 -21.87
CA VAL A 21 -2.46 -20.50 -22.70
C VAL A 21 -1.50 -19.68 -23.58
N LYS A 22 -0.37 -19.25 -23.02
CA LYS A 22 0.67 -18.54 -23.78
C LYS A 22 1.29 -19.41 -24.87
N GLY A 23 1.46 -20.72 -24.61
CA GLY A 23 1.93 -21.68 -25.60
C GLY A 23 1.00 -21.80 -26.80
N LEU A 24 -0.31 -21.98 -26.54
CA LEU A 24 -1.35 -22.04 -27.57
C LEU A 24 -1.42 -20.77 -28.43
N LEU A 25 -1.35 -19.58 -27.81
CA LEU A 25 -1.34 -18.31 -28.54
C LEU A 25 -0.13 -18.18 -29.48
N ASN A 26 1.04 -18.61 -29.02
CA ASN A 26 2.25 -18.60 -29.84
C ASN A 26 2.15 -19.58 -31.02
N GLU A 27 1.51 -20.74 -30.82
CA GLU A 27 1.31 -21.74 -31.86
C GLU A 27 0.35 -21.23 -32.95
N VAL A 28 -0.79 -20.64 -32.56
CA VAL A 28 -1.73 -20.01 -33.50
C VAL A 28 -1.05 -18.87 -34.27
N GLN A 29 -0.28 -18.02 -33.57
CA GLN A 29 0.47 -16.93 -34.21
C GLN A 29 1.50 -17.47 -35.22
N SER A 30 2.16 -18.58 -34.89
CA SER A 30 3.12 -19.24 -35.79
C SER A 30 2.43 -19.77 -37.05
N VAL A 31 1.30 -20.45 -36.92
CA VAL A 31 0.54 -21.03 -38.05
C VAL A 31 0.09 -19.94 -39.03
N TYR A 32 -0.49 -18.85 -38.52
CA TYR A 32 -0.97 -17.76 -39.36
C TYR A 32 0.17 -16.92 -39.95
N GLY A 33 1.25 -16.70 -39.19
CA GLY A 33 2.47 -16.07 -39.69
C GLY A 33 3.15 -16.89 -40.79
N GLU A 34 3.13 -18.22 -40.69
CA GLU A 34 3.68 -19.10 -41.72
C GLU A 34 2.81 -19.13 -42.99
N LYS A 35 1.48 -19.17 -42.85
CA LYS A 35 0.56 -19.04 -44.00
C LYS A 35 0.78 -17.72 -44.77
N LEU A 36 0.97 -16.60 -44.07
CA LEU A 36 1.28 -15.31 -44.69
C LEU A 36 2.64 -15.32 -45.41
N ARG A 37 3.68 -15.90 -44.79
CA ARG A 37 5.01 -16.03 -45.41
C ARG A 37 4.98 -16.90 -46.67
N ARG A 38 4.28 -18.04 -46.65
CA ARG A 38 4.14 -18.91 -47.84
C ARG A 38 3.42 -18.18 -48.97
N LEU A 39 2.40 -17.39 -48.65
CA LEU A 39 1.68 -16.58 -49.64
C LEU A 39 2.59 -15.53 -50.33
N GLU A 40 3.54 -14.96 -49.59
CA GLU A 40 4.50 -13.98 -50.11
C GLU A 40 5.63 -14.62 -50.93
N CYS A 41 6.02 -15.86 -50.62
CA CYS A 41 7.17 -16.52 -51.25
C CYS A 41 6.80 -17.47 -52.41
N GLU A 42 5.65 -18.15 -52.36
CA GLU A 42 5.38 -19.32 -53.21
C GLU A 42 4.40 -19.03 -54.36
N ILE A 43 3.53 -18.03 -54.22
CA ILE A 43 2.42 -17.81 -55.14
C ILE A 43 2.77 -16.70 -56.15
N LYS A 44 3.00 -17.08 -57.41
CA LYS A 44 3.15 -16.15 -58.55
C LYS A 44 1.79 -15.64 -59.03
N CYS A 45 1.05 -14.97 -58.16
CA CYS A 45 -0.21 -14.31 -58.49
C CYS A 45 0.01 -12.80 -58.68
N SER A 46 -1.01 -12.13 -59.21
CA SER A 46 -1.00 -10.67 -59.26
C SER A 46 -0.99 -10.07 -57.83
N PRO A 47 -0.43 -8.86 -57.62
CA PRO A 47 -0.42 -8.22 -56.31
C PRO A 47 -1.80 -8.08 -55.67
N GLU A 48 -2.85 -7.93 -56.49
CA GLU A 48 -4.24 -7.82 -56.04
C GLU A 48 -4.81 -9.14 -55.52
N GLU A 49 -4.50 -10.27 -56.17
CA GLU A 49 -4.88 -11.60 -55.71
C GLU A 49 -4.16 -11.97 -54.40
N ILE A 50 -2.87 -11.61 -54.28
CA ILE A 50 -2.11 -11.79 -53.04
C ILE A 50 -2.76 -10.98 -51.90
N LEU A 51 -3.16 -9.73 -52.15
CA LEU A 51 -3.87 -8.91 -51.15
C LEU A 51 -5.22 -9.53 -50.78
N LYS A 52 -6.02 -10.01 -51.74
CA LYS A 52 -7.29 -10.70 -51.47
C LYS A 52 -7.09 -11.94 -50.58
N MET A 53 -6.08 -12.76 -50.89
CA MET A 53 -5.75 -13.94 -50.08
C MET A 53 -5.23 -13.57 -48.68
N LYS A 54 -4.41 -12.50 -48.54
CA LYS A 54 -3.99 -11.99 -47.22
C LYS A 54 -5.19 -11.55 -46.38
N VAL A 55 -6.14 -10.84 -46.99
CA VAL A 55 -7.38 -10.42 -46.32
C VAL A 55 -8.19 -11.64 -45.89
N GLN A 56 -8.31 -12.68 -46.70
CA GLN A 56 -8.97 -13.94 -46.32
C GLN A 56 -8.27 -14.65 -45.16
N ILE A 57 -6.93 -14.73 -45.16
CA ILE A 57 -6.16 -15.34 -44.07
C ILE A 57 -6.35 -14.55 -42.76
N LEU A 58 -6.28 -13.22 -42.83
CA LEU A 58 -6.51 -12.35 -41.67
C LEU A 58 -7.96 -12.43 -41.18
N HIS A 59 -8.94 -12.52 -42.08
CA HIS A 59 -10.33 -12.73 -41.70
C HIS A 59 -10.50 -14.09 -40.98
N SER A 60 -9.91 -15.16 -41.50
CA SER A 60 -9.93 -16.47 -40.83
C SER A 60 -9.30 -16.40 -39.44
N TYR A 61 -8.17 -15.71 -39.30
CA TYR A 61 -7.52 -15.49 -38.00
C TYR A 61 -8.41 -14.73 -37.02
N ILE A 62 -9.06 -13.66 -37.46
CA ILE A 62 -9.98 -12.87 -36.64
C ILE A 62 -11.20 -13.70 -36.23
N SER A 63 -11.72 -14.53 -37.14
CA SER A 63 -12.84 -15.45 -36.86
C SER A 63 -12.47 -16.46 -35.77
N ASP A 64 -11.34 -17.15 -35.95
CA ASP A 64 -10.86 -18.14 -34.98
C ASP A 64 -10.59 -17.52 -33.60
N LEU A 65 -9.98 -16.33 -33.55
CA LEU A 65 -9.79 -15.59 -32.30
C LEU A 65 -11.11 -15.19 -31.65
N SER A 66 -12.12 -14.84 -32.45
CA SER A 66 -13.45 -14.50 -31.94
C SER A 66 -14.14 -15.72 -31.34
N ASP A 67 -14.03 -16.88 -31.99
CA ASP A 67 -14.58 -18.15 -31.48
C ASP A 67 -13.83 -18.61 -30.21
N GLN A 68 -12.51 -18.47 -30.17
CA GLN A 68 -11.72 -18.74 -28.95
C GLN A 68 -12.10 -17.82 -27.80
N ASN A 69 -12.26 -16.52 -28.05
CA ASN A 69 -12.73 -15.57 -27.04
C ASN A 69 -14.14 -15.93 -26.55
N ARG A 70 -15.02 -16.39 -27.44
CA ARG A 70 -16.37 -16.83 -27.07
C ARG A 70 -16.35 -18.07 -26.17
N ILE A 71 -15.51 -19.06 -26.49
CA ILE A 71 -15.32 -20.25 -25.64
C ILE A 71 -14.72 -19.85 -24.30
N LEU A 72 -13.71 -18.98 -24.28
CA LEU A 72 -13.07 -18.52 -23.04
C LEU A 72 -14.06 -17.78 -22.13
N VAL A 73 -14.88 -16.88 -22.69
CA VAL A 73 -15.96 -16.21 -21.95
C VAL A 73 -16.92 -17.25 -21.38
N HIS A 74 -17.35 -18.23 -22.18
CA HIS A 74 -18.26 -19.28 -21.72
C HIS A 74 -17.66 -20.12 -20.58
N THR A 75 -16.39 -20.52 -20.69
CA THR A 75 -15.70 -21.27 -19.62
C THR A 75 -15.52 -20.43 -18.36
N VAL A 76 -15.26 -19.13 -18.49
CA VAL A 76 -15.19 -18.22 -17.32
C VAL A 76 -16.56 -18.07 -16.67
N GLU A 77 -17.64 -17.95 -17.45
CA GLU A 77 -19.02 -17.92 -16.95
C GLU A 77 -19.40 -19.22 -16.23
N GLU A 78 -19.01 -20.39 -16.76
CA GLU A 78 -19.23 -21.69 -16.11
C GLU A 78 -18.45 -21.81 -14.79
N LEU A 79 -17.18 -21.38 -14.76
CA LEU A 79 -16.37 -21.35 -13.53
C LEU A 79 -16.92 -20.37 -12.50
N GLU A 80 -17.40 -19.20 -12.93
CA GLU A 80 -18.05 -18.23 -12.05
C GLU A 80 -19.35 -18.81 -11.48
N LYS A 81 -20.14 -19.50 -12.30
CA LYS A 81 -21.35 -20.20 -11.87
C LYS A 81 -21.03 -21.30 -10.86
N GLU A 82 -20.05 -22.16 -11.13
CA GLU A 82 -19.63 -23.23 -10.21
C GLU A 82 -19.09 -22.65 -8.89
N ALA A 83 -18.31 -21.57 -8.95
CA ALA A 83 -17.83 -20.88 -7.77
C ALA A 83 -18.99 -20.30 -6.93
N ASN A 84 -19.98 -19.70 -7.58
CA ASN A 84 -21.17 -19.18 -6.92
C ASN A 84 -22.01 -20.30 -6.28
N GLU A 85 -22.21 -21.43 -6.97
CA GLU A 85 -22.90 -22.61 -6.43
C GLU A 85 -22.18 -23.15 -5.19
N LYS A 86 -20.85 -23.28 -5.24
CA LYS A 86 -20.04 -23.69 -4.07
C LYS A 86 -20.15 -22.71 -2.91
N VAL A 87 -20.20 -21.40 -3.18
CA VAL A 87 -20.39 -20.38 -2.14
C VAL A 87 -21.78 -20.49 -1.52
N THR A 88 -22.83 -20.74 -2.31
CA THR A 88 -24.18 -20.96 -1.79
C THR A 88 -24.28 -22.22 -0.94
N ASP A 89 -23.63 -23.31 -1.35
CA ASP A 89 -23.57 -24.56 -0.58
C ASP A 89 -22.83 -24.37 0.75
N LEU A 90 -21.70 -23.68 0.73
CA LEU A 90 -20.94 -23.35 1.95
C LEU A 90 -21.75 -22.45 2.88
N LYS A 91 -22.49 -21.48 2.34
CA LYS A 91 -23.37 -20.61 3.12
C LYS A 91 -24.50 -21.40 3.77
N ALA A 92 -25.11 -22.35 3.07
CA ALA A 92 -26.14 -23.23 3.61
C ALA A 92 -25.58 -24.14 4.73
N LYS A 93 -24.39 -24.73 4.53
CA LYS A 93 -23.70 -25.53 5.57
C LYS A 93 -23.32 -24.72 6.80
N LEU A 94 -22.94 -23.46 6.61
CA LEU A 94 -22.65 -22.56 7.73
C LEU A 94 -23.92 -22.25 8.53
N GLN A 95 -25.05 -21.99 7.85
CA GLN A 95 -26.34 -21.75 8.51
C GLN A 95 -26.82 -22.96 9.33
N THR A 96 -26.70 -24.18 8.80
CA THR A 96 -27.07 -25.39 9.56
C THR A 96 -26.15 -25.63 10.76
N SER A 97 -24.86 -25.31 10.64
CA SER A 97 -23.94 -25.34 11.77
C SER A 97 -24.30 -24.30 12.84
N ASP A 98 -24.66 -23.07 12.44
CA ASP A 98 -25.10 -22.01 13.35
C ASP A 98 -26.39 -22.38 14.09
N GLU A 99 -27.33 -23.04 13.41
CA GLU A 99 -28.54 -23.60 14.03
C GLU A 99 -28.18 -24.69 15.05
N GLY A 100 -27.28 -25.62 14.71
CA GLY A 100 -26.80 -26.64 15.63
C GLY A 100 -26.11 -26.06 16.88
N ILE A 101 -25.32 -24.99 16.72
CA ILE A 101 -24.70 -24.28 17.85
C ILE A 101 -25.77 -23.65 18.74
N LYS A 102 -26.81 -23.02 18.16
CA LYS A 102 -27.92 -22.44 18.93
C LYS A 102 -28.69 -23.49 19.73
N ASP A 103 -28.91 -24.67 19.17
CA ASP A 103 -29.56 -25.78 19.85
C ASP A 103 -28.72 -26.31 21.02
N LEU A 104 -27.43 -26.51 20.79
CA LEU A 104 -26.48 -26.89 21.85
C LEU A 104 -26.41 -25.84 22.97
N ASP A 105 -26.46 -24.55 22.62
CA ASP A 105 -26.51 -23.46 23.60
C ASP A 105 -27.82 -23.43 24.39
N CYS A 106 -28.95 -23.76 23.76
CA CYS A 106 -30.21 -23.92 24.46
C CYS A 106 -30.18 -25.12 25.40
N GLN A 107 -29.58 -26.24 24.99
CA GLN A 107 -29.40 -27.42 25.84
C GLN A 107 -28.48 -27.13 27.02
N ARG A 108 -27.36 -26.44 26.79
CA ARG A 108 -26.43 -25.99 27.84
C ARG A 108 -27.15 -25.14 28.89
N ARG A 109 -27.95 -24.16 28.47
CA ARG A 109 -28.73 -23.30 29.38
C ARG A 109 -29.72 -24.09 30.23
N ARG A 110 -30.45 -25.06 29.66
CA ARG A 110 -31.35 -25.94 30.42
C ARG A 110 -30.60 -26.75 31.47
N LEU A 111 -29.47 -27.37 31.09
CA LEU A 111 -28.65 -28.15 32.03
C LEU A 111 -28.03 -27.29 33.14
N GLU A 112 -27.72 -26.02 32.85
CA GLU A 112 -27.27 -25.06 33.86
C GLU A 112 -28.39 -24.67 34.84
N GLU A 113 -29.62 -24.50 34.35
CA GLU A 113 -30.80 -24.28 35.19
C GLU A 113 -31.10 -25.49 36.07
N ASP A 114 -31.08 -26.70 35.52
CA ASP A 114 -31.24 -27.94 36.28
C ASP A 114 -30.16 -28.08 37.37
N ASN A 115 -28.89 -27.79 37.04
CA ASN A 115 -27.80 -27.78 38.01
C ASN A 115 -27.99 -26.73 39.11
N LYS A 116 -28.51 -25.54 38.78
CA LYS A 116 -28.83 -24.51 39.78
C LYS A 116 -29.95 -24.98 40.70
N SER A 117 -30.99 -25.60 40.14
CA SER A 117 -32.12 -26.18 40.89
C SER A 117 -31.65 -27.27 41.86
N LEU A 118 -30.87 -28.24 41.39
CA LEU A 118 -30.31 -29.32 42.21
C LEU A 118 -29.40 -28.79 43.32
N ARG A 119 -28.61 -27.74 43.06
CA ARG A 119 -27.77 -27.11 44.10
C ARG A 119 -28.62 -26.43 45.18
N ALA A 120 -29.71 -25.79 44.79
CA ALA A 120 -30.65 -25.19 45.74
C ALA A 120 -31.31 -26.27 46.60
N GLU A 121 -31.74 -27.39 45.99
CA GLU A 121 -32.31 -28.54 46.70
C GLU A 121 -31.31 -29.16 47.69
N ILE A 122 -30.04 -29.35 47.29
CA ILE A 122 -28.97 -29.83 48.18
C ILE A 122 -28.75 -28.87 49.35
N GLN A 123 -28.78 -27.56 49.10
CA GLN A 123 -28.64 -26.57 50.18
C GLN A 123 -29.83 -26.61 51.13
N GLN A 124 -31.04 -26.80 50.61
CA GLN A 124 -32.26 -26.95 51.41
C GLN A 124 -32.20 -28.22 52.26
N LEU A 125 -31.89 -29.38 51.67
CA LEU A 125 -31.71 -30.64 52.40
C LEU A 125 -30.61 -30.56 53.46
N LYS A 126 -29.52 -29.82 53.19
CA LYS A 126 -28.49 -29.53 54.21
C LYS A 126 -29.02 -28.67 55.35
N GLY A 127 -29.90 -27.70 55.05
CA GLY A 127 -30.61 -26.90 56.05
C GLY A 127 -31.55 -27.76 56.91
N ASP A 128 -32.31 -28.65 56.28
CA ASP A 128 -33.24 -29.55 56.95
C ASP A 128 -32.51 -30.56 57.85
N ALA A 129 -31.41 -31.13 57.36
CA ALA A 129 -30.55 -32.02 58.16
C ALA A 129 -29.93 -31.31 59.36
N ARG A 130 -29.45 -30.07 59.19
CA ARG A 130 -28.94 -29.25 60.31
C ARG A 130 -30.04 -28.94 61.33
N THR A 131 -31.24 -28.64 60.87
CA THR A 131 -32.39 -28.37 61.74
C THR A 131 -32.79 -29.62 62.52
N LEU A 132 -32.81 -30.79 61.88
CA LEU A 132 -33.03 -32.08 62.54
C LEU A 132 -31.96 -32.43 63.59
N VAL A 133 -30.69 -32.14 63.30
CA VAL A 133 -29.57 -32.31 64.24
C VAL A 133 -29.67 -31.35 65.43
N THR A 134 -30.24 -30.15 65.23
CA THR A 134 -30.38 -29.13 66.29
C THR A 134 -31.64 -29.35 67.15
N CYS A 135 -32.64 -30.10 66.66
CA CYS A 135 -33.90 -30.36 67.35
C CYS A 135 -33.92 -31.60 68.27
N LEU A 136 -32.80 -32.33 68.45
CA LEU A 136 -32.71 -33.47 69.37
C LEU A 136 -31.90 -33.11 70.62
N PRO A 137 -32.53 -32.94 71.81
CA PRO A 137 -31.83 -32.52 73.01
C PRO A 137 -31.42 -33.71 73.88
N LEU A 138 -30.11 -33.93 74.05
CA LEU A 138 -29.55 -34.47 75.28
C LEU A 138 -29.00 -33.29 76.10
N ARG A 139 -29.83 -32.82 77.03
CA ARG A 139 -29.58 -31.89 78.16
C ARG A 139 -28.47 -32.45 79.10
N PRO A 140 -27.87 -31.71 80.08
CA PRO A 140 -28.26 -30.37 80.58
C PRO A 140 -27.17 -29.37 81.07
N GLN A 141 -27.63 -28.13 81.33
CA GLN A 141 -27.10 -27.05 82.23
C GLN A 141 -25.88 -26.24 81.73
N THR A 142 -25.74 -24.92 81.87
CA THR A 142 -26.43 -23.85 82.65
C THR A 142 -26.08 -22.46 82.05
N LEU A 143 -27.06 -21.54 82.04
CA LEU A 143 -26.98 -20.10 82.42
C LEU A 143 -25.72 -19.27 82.08
N GLU A 144 -25.84 -18.27 81.19
CA GLU A 144 -25.90 -16.82 81.51
C GLU A 144 -25.59 -15.90 80.31
N ASN A 145 -26.55 -15.00 80.06
CA ASN A 145 -26.40 -13.56 79.78
C ASN A 145 -25.70 -13.01 78.52
N VAL A 146 -26.28 -11.85 78.15
CA VAL A 146 -25.73 -10.66 77.51
C VAL A 146 -26.34 -10.32 76.14
N ALA A 147 -27.39 -9.51 76.26
CA ALA A 147 -27.93 -8.58 75.27
C ALA A 147 -26.96 -7.40 75.01
N GLU A 148 -27.40 -6.45 74.16
CA GLU A 148 -26.74 -5.19 73.73
C GLU A 148 -25.89 -5.36 72.46
N ARG A 149 -25.86 -4.49 71.45
CA ARG A 149 -26.17 -3.07 71.17
C ARG A 149 -25.85 -2.90 69.66
N SER A 150 -26.09 -1.85 68.88
CA SER A 150 -26.65 -0.50 68.98
C SER A 150 -26.65 0.02 67.55
N ASP A 151 -27.69 0.77 67.22
CA ASP A 151 -27.80 1.67 66.07
C ASP A 151 -26.73 2.79 66.01
N LEU A 152 -26.79 3.51 64.87
CA LEU A 152 -26.34 4.88 64.51
C LEU A 152 -25.04 5.03 63.70
N SER A 153 -25.15 5.57 62.48
CA SER A 153 -25.08 7.03 62.28
C SER A 153 -25.15 7.43 60.80
N THR A 154 -25.94 8.47 60.56
CA THR A 154 -26.25 9.19 59.31
C THR A 154 -25.20 10.25 58.94
N ARG A 155 -25.03 10.52 57.63
CA ARG A 155 -25.04 11.85 56.93
C ARG A 155 -24.12 11.90 55.70
N ILE A 156 -24.50 12.80 54.76
CA ILE A 156 -23.90 13.16 53.45
C ILE A 156 -24.44 12.25 52.33
N SER A 157 -25.45 12.57 51.50
CA SER A 157 -26.00 13.82 50.96
C SER A 157 -24.98 14.72 50.26
N GLN A 158 -24.78 14.48 48.95
CA GLN A 158 -24.56 15.50 47.92
C GLN A 158 -24.80 14.89 46.52
N ASN A 159 -25.65 15.56 45.74
CA ASN A 159 -26.19 15.17 44.44
C ASN A 159 -25.12 15.20 43.31
N PRO A 160 -25.16 14.30 42.31
CA PRO A 160 -24.27 14.34 41.14
C PRO A 160 -24.68 15.36 40.05
N GLY A 161 -25.77 16.12 40.26
CA GLY A 161 -26.39 16.96 39.22
C GLY A 161 -25.68 18.28 38.89
N ASP A 162 -24.92 18.83 39.83
CA ASP A 162 -24.34 20.18 39.67
C ASP A 162 -22.96 20.18 38.98
N LEU A 163 -22.29 19.03 38.92
CA LEU A 163 -21.00 18.88 38.23
C LEU A 163 -21.16 18.83 36.70
N LEU A 164 -22.25 18.22 36.22
CA LEU A 164 -22.58 18.16 34.78
C LEU A 164 -23.06 19.51 34.23
N LYS A 165 -23.69 20.34 35.05
CA LYS A 165 -24.19 21.66 34.62
C LYS A 165 -23.05 22.66 34.39
N ALA A 166 -22.03 22.66 35.26
CA ALA A 166 -20.84 23.49 35.09
C ALA A 166 -19.98 23.08 33.87
N GLN A 167 -19.94 21.79 33.55
CA GLN A 167 -19.16 21.27 32.42
C GLN A 167 -19.84 21.54 31.06
N VAL A 168 -21.18 21.52 31.02
CA VAL A 168 -21.97 21.91 29.84
C VAL A 168 -21.92 23.42 29.59
N GLU A 169 -21.92 24.24 30.64
CA GLU A 169 -21.85 25.71 30.52
C GLU A 169 -20.46 26.20 30.07
N HIS A 170 -19.39 25.51 30.47
CA HIS A 170 -18.04 25.77 29.96
C HIS A 170 -17.90 25.43 28.45
N LEU A 171 -18.49 24.33 28.00
CA LEU A 171 -18.46 23.95 26.58
C LEU A 171 -19.36 24.84 25.70
N GLN A 172 -20.51 25.29 26.22
CA GLN A 172 -21.37 26.27 25.52
C GLN A 172 -20.69 27.65 25.38
N ASN A 173 -19.93 28.09 26.39
CA ASN A 173 -19.17 29.34 26.32
C ASN A 173 -17.96 29.25 25.37
N GLN A 174 -17.30 28.08 25.28
CA GLN A 174 -16.26 27.85 24.27
C GLN A 174 -16.84 27.82 22.84
N LEU A 175 -18.03 27.26 22.63
CA LEU A 175 -18.68 27.25 21.32
C LEU A 175 -19.12 28.66 20.89
N LYS A 176 -19.69 29.46 21.79
CA LYS A 176 -19.99 30.89 21.54
C LYS A 176 -18.77 31.71 21.15
N THR A 177 -17.60 31.41 21.73
CA THR A 177 -16.35 32.11 21.42
C THR A 177 -15.83 31.73 20.03
N LYS A 178 -15.96 30.46 19.63
CA LYS A 178 -15.62 30.00 18.28
C LYS A 178 -16.59 30.54 17.22
N SER A 179 -17.88 30.65 17.51
CA SER A 179 -18.87 31.28 16.61
C SER A 179 -18.60 32.78 16.39
N ARG A 180 -18.07 33.50 17.39
CA ARG A 180 -17.66 34.91 17.25
C ARG A 180 -16.42 35.10 16.37
N ILE A 181 -15.53 34.11 16.30
CA ILE A 181 -14.35 34.14 15.41
C ILE A 181 -14.77 33.87 13.97
N ILE A 182 -15.71 32.93 13.75
CA ILE A 182 -16.27 32.66 12.42
C ILE A 182 -17.07 33.86 11.90
N HIS A 183 -17.78 34.61 12.75
CA HIS A 183 -18.49 35.82 12.32
C HIS A 183 -17.53 36.97 11.99
N ARG A 184 -16.39 37.09 12.70
CA ARG A 184 -15.34 38.07 12.38
C ARG A 184 -14.65 37.77 11.05
N LEU A 185 -14.33 36.50 10.79
CA LEU A 185 -13.76 36.06 9.51
C LEU A 185 -14.76 36.22 8.34
N LYS A 186 -16.07 36.09 8.61
CA LYS A 186 -17.13 36.30 7.61
C LYS A 186 -17.32 37.79 7.25
N GLU A 187 -17.17 38.71 8.20
CA GLU A 187 -17.19 40.15 7.94
C GLU A 187 -15.87 40.64 7.31
N GLU A 188 -14.72 40.07 7.67
CA GLU A 188 -13.43 40.37 7.02
C GLU A 188 -13.40 39.94 5.54
N MET A 189 -13.98 38.78 5.21
CA MET A 189 -14.18 38.36 3.80
C MET A 189 -15.16 39.26 3.04
N LYS A 190 -16.18 39.81 3.72
CA LYS A 190 -17.13 40.76 3.13
C LYS A 190 -16.48 42.12 2.86
N THR A 191 -15.60 42.60 3.74
CA THR A 191 -14.82 43.82 3.53
C THR A 191 -13.75 43.68 2.43
N LEU A 192 -13.18 42.48 2.23
CA LEU A 192 -12.22 42.22 1.14
C LEU A 192 -12.87 42.03 -0.23
N LEU A 193 -14.14 41.61 -0.29
CA LEU A 193 -14.92 41.52 -1.53
C LEU A 193 -15.53 42.87 -1.97
N SER A 194 -15.76 43.80 -1.04
CA SER A 194 -16.20 45.17 -1.37
C SER A 194 -15.07 46.12 -1.78
N HIS A 195 -13.79 45.72 -1.69
CA HIS A 195 -12.65 46.56 -2.08
C HIS A 195 -12.09 46.27 -3.49
N ARG A 196 -12.68 45.35 -4.26
CA ARG A 196 -12.24 45.03 -5.65
C ARG A 196 -13.19 45.53 -6.75
N VAL A 197 -14.24 46.28 -6.39
CA VAL A 197 -15.20 46.87 -7.35
C VAL A 197 -15.28 48.41 -7.24
N GLN A 198 -14.43 49.05 -6.42
CA GLN A 198 -14.49 50.50 -6.18
C GLN A 198 -13.13 51.20 -6.44
N GLU A 199 -12.50 50.89 -7.58
CA GLU A 199 -11.38 51.65 -8.17
C GLU A 199 -11.63 51.99 -9.66
N LYS A 200 -12.90 52.21 -9.99
CA LYS A 200 -13.32 52.90 -11.21
C LYS A 200 -14.53 53.74 -10.87
N MET A 201 -14.32 54.93 -10.34
CA MET A 201 -14.93 56.15 -10.84
C MET A 201 -14.59 57.35 -9.95
N GLU A 202 -13.95 58.31 -10.63
CA GLU A 202 -14.17 59.75 -10.52
C GLU A 202 -13.51 60.55 -9.40
N GLY A 203 -12.67 61.50 -9.83
CA GLY A 203 -12.53 62.75 -9.11
C GLY A 203 -11.66 63.82 -9.77
N LYS A 204 -12.29 64.58 -10.70
CA LYS A 204 -12.05 66.00 -11.08
C LYS A 204 -11.02 66.26 -12.19
N ARG A 205 -11.41 66.65 -13.41
CA ARG A 205 -12.22 67.79 -13.95
C ARG A 205 -11.40 69.07 -14.17
N VAL A 206 -11.77 69.78 -15.25
CA VAL A 206 -11.54 71.21 -15.63
C VAL A 206 -10.30 71.37 -16.54
N THR A 207 -10.33 71.82 -17.81
CA THR A 207 -11.32 72.56 -18.65
C THR A 207 -10.84 72.68 -20.12
N GLU A 208 -11.79 72.67 -21.08
CA GLU A 208 -11.93 73.56 -22.29
C GLU A 208 -10.80 73.65 -23.35
N ALA A 209 -10.98 73.80 -24.68
CA ALA A 209 -12.07 74.05 -25.65
C ALA A 209 -11.47 73.76 -27.06
N LEU A 210 -12.10 73.03 -28.00
CA LEU A 210 -13.01 73.44 -29.10
C LEU A 210 -12.43 74.24 -30.29
N GLU A 211 -13.08 74.01 -31.46
CA GLU A 211 -12.99 74.62 -32.80
C GLU A 211 -12.02 73.94 -33.80
N GLU A 212 -12.42 73.21 -34.84
CA GLU A 212 -13.47 73.36 -35.89
C GLU A 212 -13.03 74.26 -37.07
N VAL A 213 -13.39 73.81 -38.29
CA VAL A 213 -13.66 74.56 -39.54
C VAL A 213 -12.86 74.10 -40.79
N CYS A 214 -13.54 73.17 -41.50
CA CYS A 214 -14.04 73.25 -42.88
C CYS A 214 -13.14 73.10 -44.14
N LYS A 215 -13.87 72.69 -45.18
CA LYS A 215 -13.55 72.26 -46.55
C LYS A 215 -13.65 73.43 -47.56
N GLU A 216 -13.46 73.08 -48.85
CA GLU A 216 -13.87 73.79 -50.10
C GLU A 216 -12.85 74.88 -50.58
N GLU A 217 -12.57 75.18 -51.85
CA GLU A 217 -13.06 74.83 -53.20
C GLU A 217 -12.16 75.56 -54.27
N VAL A 218 -11.90 74.92 -55.43
CA VAL A 218 -12.12 75.47 -56.81
C VAL A 218 -11.04 76.26 -57.64
N CYS A 219 -10.82 75.72 -58.85
CA CYS A 219 -10.46 76.21 -60.21
C CYS A 219 -9.34 77.25 -60.55
N ILE A 220 -8.44 76.78 -61.44
CA ILE A 220 -7.82 77.36 -62.69
C ILE A 220 -8.64 78.52 -63.35
N PRO A 221 -8.14 79.46 -64.23
CA PRO A 221 -7.05 79.27 -65.22
C PRO A 221 -6.26 80.49 -65.86
N ARG A 222 -5.19 80.13 -66.59
CA ARG A 222 -4.76 80.59 -67.95
C ARG A 222 -4.14 81.99 -68.28
N THR A 223 -3.30 81.91 -69.32
CA THR A 223 -2.80 82.89 -70.33
C THR A 223 -1.57 83.73 -69.93
N ALA A 224 -0.37 83.64 -70.55
CA ALA A 224 0.11 83.59 -71.94
C ALA A 224 0.49 84.98 -72.53
N GLN A 225 1.77 85.09 -72.91
CA GLN A 225 2.21 85.49 -74.26
C GLN A 225 2.88 86.87 -74.51
N LYS A 226 4.22 86.79 -74.66
CA LYS A 226 5.08 87.35 -75.74
C LYS A 226 5.25 88.89 -75.84
N ARG A 227 6.48 89.39 -75.62
CA ARG A 227 7.63 89.59 -76.57
C ARG A 227 7.47 90.82 -77.48
N ALA A 228 8.46 91.72 -77.40
CA ALA A 228 9.47 92.06 -78.42
C ALA A 228 8.90 92.79 -79.65
N HIS A 229 9.48 93.88 -80.15
CA HIS A 229 10.69 93.92 -81.00
C HIS A 229 10.70 95.34 -81.63
N ASN A 230 11.82 96.00 -81.94
CA ASN A 230 12.30 96.23 -83.33
C ASN A 230 13.13 97.54 -83.38
N GLU A 231 14.16 97.77 -84.20
CA GLU A 231 14.98 96.96 -85.12
C GLU A 231 15.94 97.95 -85.82
N ILE A 232 17.01 98.43 -85.16
CA ILE A 232 18.15 99.10 -85.84
C ILE A 232 19.45 98.75 -85.09
N HIS A 233 20.00 97.56 -85.35
CA HIS A 233 21.43 97.20 -85.30
C HIS A 233 21.62 95.78 -85.89
N LYS A 234 20.99 95.54 -87.05
CA LYS A 234 20.60 94.23 -87.60
C LYS A 234 21.73 93.38 -88.22
N THR A 235 23.00 93.79 -88.09
CA THR A 235 24.14 93.02 -88.65
C THR A 235 25.27 92.76 -87.66
N GLU A 236 25.47 93.57 -86.60
CA GLU A 236 26.39 93.28 -85.48
C GLU A 236 25.68 92.60 -84.28
N SER A 237 24.37 92.81 -84.12
CA SER A 237 23.54 92.13 -83.13
C SER A 237 23.40 90.62 -83.40
N LYS A 238 23.57 90.15 -84.65
CA LYS A 238 23.46 88.71 -84.97
C LYS A 238 24.64 87.89 -84.46
N LEU A 239 25.86 88.46 -84.39
CA LEU A 239 27.06 87.79 -83.84
C LEU A 239 27.08 87.85 -82.30
N SER A 240 26.72 89.00 -81.71
CA SER A 240 26.53 89.13 -80.26
C SER A 240 25.32 88.35 -79.74
N ALA A 241 24.23 88.22 -80.51
CA ALA A 241 23.10 87.35 -80.17
C ALA A 241 23.45 85.86 -80.34
N ALA A 242 24.31 85.48 -81.29
CA ALA A 242 24.83 84.12 -81.37
C ALA A 242 25.74 83.80 -80.17
N GLN A 243 26.64 84.72 -79.76
CA GLN A 243 27.46 84.58 -78.55
C GLN A 243 26.64 84.63 -77.24
N LYS A 244 25.64 85.51 -77.13
CA LYS A 244 24.74 85.57 -75.96
C LYS A 244 23.76 84.41 -75.93
N ARG A 245 23.30 83.89 -77.08
CA ARG A 245 22.54 82.63 -77.13
C ARG A 245 23.43 81.46 -76.79
N LEU A 246 24.67 81.42 -77.27
CA LEU A 246 25.64 80.38 -76.89
C LEU A 246 25.95 80.45 -75.39
N HIS A 247 26.09 81.65 -74.81
CA HIS A 247 26.33 81.86 -73.38
C HIS A 247 25.08 81.61 -72.52
N ALA A 248 23.90 81.96 -73.02
CA ALA A 248 22.62 81.63 -72.38
C ALA A 248 22.29 80.15 -72.49
N THR A 249 22.63 79.47 -73.59
CA THR A 249 22.47 78.02 -73.72
C THR A 249 23.54 77.28 -72.94
N THR A 250 24.77 77.79 -72.80
CA THR A 250 25.76 77.21 -71.87
C THR A 250 25.39 77.48 -70.42
N LYS A 251 24.82 78.65 -70.08
CA LYS A 251 24.29 78.92 -68.74
C LYS A 251 23.08 78.04 -68.42
N GLN A 252 22.12 77.92 -69.34
CA GLN A 252 21.00 76.99 -69.22
C GLN A 252 21.47 75.53 -69.21
N LEU A 253 22.50 75.16 -69.96
CA LEU A 253 23.10 73.82 -69.86
C LEU A 253 23.78 73.60 -68.52
N MET A 254 24.45 74.61 -67.96
CA MET A 254 25.04 74.52 -66.62
C MET A 254 23.97 74.46 -65.54
N GLU A 255 22.90 75.25 -65.63
CA GLU A 255 21.76 75.22 -64.72
C GLU A 255 21.01 73.88 -64.80
N MET A 256 20.70 73.41 -66.01
CA MET A 256 20.12 72.09 -66.26
C MET A 256 21.06 70.96 -65.81
N LYS A 257 22.38 71.13 -65.94
CA LYS A 257 23.37 70.16 -65.45
C LYS A 257 23.40 70.14 -63.93
N THR A 258 23.41 71.29 -63.25
CA THR A 258 23.35 71.36 -61.79
C THR A 258 22.02 70.86 -61.25
N GLU A 259 20.91 71.13 -61.95
CA GLU A 259 19.58 70.62 -61.61
C GLU A 259 19.53 69.10 -61.83
N CYS A 260 20.12 68.59 -62.91
CA CYS A 260 20.23 67.15 -63.16
C CYS A 260 21.14 66.46 -62.13
N GLU A 261 22.25 67.09 -61.71
CA GLU A 261 23.10 66.60 -60.62
C GLU A 261 22.38 66.64 -59.26
N GLN A 262 21.55 67.64 -59.01
CA GLN A 262 20.77 67.75 -57.78
C GLN A 262 19.62 66.74 -57.77
N LYS A 263 18.94 66.53 -58.90
CA LYS A 263 17.94 65.47 -59.09
C LYS A 263 18.58 64.08 -59.02
N GLN A 264 19.80 63.91 -59.51
CA GLN A 264 20.56 62.68 -59.38
C GLN A 264 20.89 62.37 -57.90
N LYS A 265 21.32 63.37 -57.12
CA LYS A 265 21.52 63.23 -55.67
C LYS A 265 20.23 62.94 -54.91
N GLU A 266 19.12 63.54 -55.34
CA GLU A 266 17.80 63.29 -54.76
C GLU A 266 17.32 61.86 -55.07
N VAL A 267 17.57 61.36 -56.29
CA VAL A 267 17.32 59.97 -56.69
C VAL A 267 18.23 59.00 -55.93
N GLU A 268 19.50 59.33 -55.72
CA GLU A 268 20.43 58.53 -54.90
C GLU A 268 19.97 58.45 -53.45
N LYS A 269 19.56 59.58 -52.85
CA LYS A 269 18.99 59.60 -51.50
C LYS A 269 17.70 58.78 -51.39
N LEU A 270 16.79 58.90 -52.36
CA LEU A 270 15.57 58.09 -52.42
C LEU A 270 15.87 56.60 -52.61
N ARG A 271 16.93 56.25 -53.35
CA ARG A 271 17.41 54.86 -53.46
C ARG A 271 17.95 54.35 -52.12
N GLU A 272 18.73 55.15 -51.40
CA GLU A 272 19.24 54.80 -50.06
C GLU A 272 18.12 54.67 -49.01
N ASP A 273 17.09 55.52 -49.08
CA ASP A 273 15.93 55.43 -48.20
C ASP A 273 15.07 54.20 -48.57
N ALA A 274 14.91 53.89 -49.86
CA ALA A 274 14.23 52.68 -50.32
C ALA A 274 14.94 51.40 -49.86
N THR A 275 16.28 51.33 -49.95
CA THR A 275 17.04 50.17 -49.45
C THR A 275 16.99 50.06 -47.93
N ARG A 276 17.00 51.18 -47.19
CA ARG A 276 16.77 51.17 -45.74
C ARG A 276 15.40 50.63 -45.37
N CYS A 277 14.35 51.07 -46.07
CA CYS A 277 13.00 50.54 -45.89
C CYS A 277 12.92 49.04 -46.20
N GLU A 278 13.56 48.56 -47.28
CA GLU A 278 13.61 47.12 -47.57
C GLU A 278 14.32 46.31 -46.48
N MET A 279 15.41 46.82 -45.90
CA MET A 279 16.09 46.13 -44.79
C MET A 279 15.22 46.07 -43.54
N LEU A 280 14.55 47.17 -43.17
CA LEU A 280 13.63 47.20 -42.02
C LEU A 280 12.43 46.27 -42.22
N VAL A 281 11.88 46.19 -43.43
CA VAL A 281 10.80 45.25 -43.75
C VAL A 281 11.29 43.80 -43.62
N LYS A 282 12.51 43.48 -44.07
CA LYS A 282 13.09 42.15 -43.90
C LYS A 282 13.30 41.80 -42.43
N GLU A 283 13.89 42.71 -41.65
CA GLU A 283 14.09 42.52 -40.20
C GLU A 283 12.78 42.29 -39.46
N HIS A 284 11.76 43.13 -39.72
CA HIS A 284 10.43 42.92 -39.13
C HIS A 284 9.75 41.62 -39.58
N THR A 285 10.00 41.17 -40.81
CA THR A 285 9.47 39.89 -41.30
C THR A 285 10.14 38.71 -40.57
N GLU A 286 11.45 38.78 -40.34
CA GLU A 286 12.21 37.78 -39.57
C GLU A 286 11.77 37.74 -38.10
N ASP A 287 11.57 38.89 -37.48
CA ASP A 287 11.06 38.98 -36.10
C ASP A 287 9.63 38.46 -35.99
N PHE A 288 8.77 38.75 -36.96
CA PHE A 288 7.41 38.21 -37.00
C PHE A 288 7.42 36.68 -37.12
N GLN A 289 8.31 36.12 -37.94
CA GLN A 289 8.49 34.66 -38.04
C GLN A 289 8.99 34.07 -36.71
N ARG A 290 9.93 34.75 -36.03
CA ARG A 290 10.43 34.34 -34.72
C ARG A 290 9.30 34.28 -33.69
N VAL A 291 8.47 35.33 -33.62
CA VAL A 291 7.30 35.38 -32.73
C VAL A 291 6.27 34.29 -33.07
N ILE A 292 6.05 33.98 -34.36
CA ILE A 292 5.17 32.85 -34.75
C ILE A 292 5.73 31.53 -34.24
N THR A 293 7.03 31.30 -34.38
CA THR A 293 7.65 30.06 -33.89
C THR A 293 7.58 29.96 -32.37
N GLU A 294 7.87 31.04 -31.63
CA GLU A 294 7.76 31.09 -30.17
C GLU A 294 6.33 30.86 -29.70
N LYS A 295 5.34 31.46 -30.38
CA LYS A 295 3.91 31.23 -30.11
C LYS A 295 3.55 29.74 -30.26
N ARG A 296 3.97 29.10 -31.36
CA ARG A 296 3.71 27.66 -31.58
C ARG A 296 4.37 26.80 -30.49
N THR A 297 5.60 27.13 -30.10
CA THR A 297 6.30 26.43 -29.02
C THR A 297 5.55 26.57 -27.68
N ARG A 298 5.10 27.78 -27.33
CA ARG A 298 4.29 28.04 -26.13
C ARG A 298 2.94 27.30 -26.16
N GLU A 299 2.29 27.21 -27.32
CA GLU A 299 1.06 26.44 -27.50
C GLU A 299 1.29 24.94 -27.25
N LEU A 300 2.42 24.38 -27.75
CA LEU A 300 2.81 23.00 -27.49
C LEU A 300 3.19 22.75 -26.02
N GLU A 301 3.85 23.70 -25.37
CA GLU A 301 4.14 23.62 -23.93
C GLU A 301 2.85 23.64 -23.10
N LEU A 302 1.87 24.46 -23.46
CA LEU A 302 0.57 24.51 -22.80
C LEU A 302 -0.21 23.19 -22.95
N THR A 303 -0.22 22.57 -24.14
CA THR A 303 -0.86 21.26 -24.31
C THR A 303 -0.12 20.17 -23.54
N ALA A 304 1.21 20.20 -23.50
CA ALA A 304 2.00 19.27 -22.70
C ALA A 304 1.74 19.43 -21.18
N ILE A 305 1.59 20.67 -20.69
CA ILE A 305 1.24 20.94 -19.29
C ILE A 305 -0.19 20.47 -18.98
N ALA A 306 -1.15 20.70 -19.87
CA ALA A 306 -2.52 20.24 -19.71
C ALA A 306 -2.60 18.71 -19.61
N GLU A 307 -1.85 18.00 -20.45
CA GLU A 307 -1.80 16.53 -20.41
C GLU A 307 -1.10 16.00 -19.15
N LYS A 308 0.01 16.63 -18.74
CA LYS A 308 0.66 16.31 -17.44
C LYS A 308 -0.29 16.51 -16.27
N HIS A 309 -1.09 17.57 -16.27
CA HIS A 309 -2.10 17.81 -15.24
C HIS A 309 -3.19 16.73 -15.26
N ARG A 310 -3.68 16.33 -16.44
CA ARG A 310 -4.66 15.25 -16.60
C ARG A 310 -4.14 13.93 -16.03
N ILE A 311 -2.90 13.56 -16.34
CA ILE A 311 -2.27 12.34 -15.84
C ILE A 311 -2.10 12.39 -14.32
N ALA A 312 -1.59 13.51 -13.78
CA ALA A 312 -1.45 13.69 -12.34
C ALA A 312 -2.81 13.59 -11.61
N GLN A 313 -3.87 14.14 -12.19
CA GLN A 313 -5.22 14.06 -11.63
C GLN A 313 -5.78 12.63 -11.64
N GLN A 314 -5.49 11.86 -12.70
CA GLN A 314 -5.85 10.45 -12.79
C GLN A 314 -5.07 9.60 -11.76
N GLU A 315 -3.79 9.92 -11.54
CA GLU A 315 -2.97 9.26 -10.52
C GLU A 315 -3.46 9.57 -9.10
N VAL A 316 -3.80 10.82 -8.79
CA VAL A 316 -4.40 11.20 -7.51
C VAL A 316 -5.71 10.45 -7.28
N SER A 317 -6.58 10.38 -8.29
CA SER A 317 -7.86 9.66 -8.19
C SER A 317 -7.66 8.14 -7.94
N SER A 318 -6.67 7.54 -8.60
CA SER A 318 -6.27 6.15 -8.39
C SER A 318 -5.75 5.90 -6.96
N ARG A 319 -4.89 6.79 -6.47
CA ARG A 319 -4.38 6.74 -5.09
C ARG A 319 -5.51 6.91 -4.06
N ASP A 320 -6.45 7.82 -4.29
CA ASP A 320 -7.61 8.00 -3.41
C ASP A 320 -8.49 6.76 -3.36
N GLN A 321 -8.69 6.08 -4.49
CA GLN A 321 -9.43 4.81 -4.54
C GLN A 321 -8.70 3.71 -3.76
N ALA A 322 -7.37 3.60 -3.88
CA ALA A 322 -6.57 2.66 -3.12
C ALA A 322 -6.61 2.96 -1.60
N ILE A 323 -6.55 4.24 -1.22
CA ILE A 323 -6.68 4.65 0.19
C ILE A 323 -8.06 4.26 0.75
N LEU A 324 -9.13 4.42 -0.02
CA LEU A 324 -10.47 4.01 0.40
C LEU A 324 -10.57 2.48 0.56
N GLN A 325 -9.99 1.70 -0.35
CA GLN A 325 -9.93 0.24 -0.24
C GLN A 325 -9.15 -0.20 1.01
N LEU A 326 -7.95 0.35 1.23
CA LEU A 326 -7.15 0.05 2.42
C LEU A 326 -7.86 0.42 3.72
N ARG A 327 -8.64 1.52 3.75
CA ARG A 327 -9.46 1.89 4.92
C ARG A 327 -10.58 0.89 5.19
N VAL A 328 -11.18 0.33 4.16
CA VAL A 328 -12.22 -0.72 4.31
C VAL A 328 -11.57 -2.01 4.80
N GLU A 329 -10.45 -2.43 4.22
CA GLU A 329 -9.71 -3.62 4.64
C GLU A 329 -9.23 -3.50 6.09
N LEU A 330 -8.71 -2.34 6.50
CA LEU A 330 -8.30 -2.09 7.88
C LEU A 330 -9.48 -2.17 8.85
N ARG A 331 -10.67 -1.70 8.46
CA ARG A 331 -11.88 -1.81 9.27
C ARG A 331 -12.32 -3.27 9.43
N LEU A 332 -12.35 -4.03 8.33
CA LEU A 332 -12.69 -5.45 8.33
C LEU A 332 -11.68 -6.27 9.16
N ALA A 333 -10.39 -5.95 9.05
CA ALA A 333 -9.36 -6.58 9.88
C ALA A 333 -9.53 -6.23 11.37
N GLY A 334 -9.91 -4.99 11.68
CA GLY A 334 -10.24 -4.54 13.03
C GLY A 334 -11.43 -5.29 13.63
N GLU A 335 -12.54 -5.42 12.87
CA GLU A 335 -13.73 -6.18 13.27
C GLU A 335 -13.39 -7.66 13.49
N LYS A 336 -12.58 -8.26 12.61
CA LYS A 336 -12.12 -9.65 12.76
C LYS A 336 -11.24 -9.83 13.99
N ASN A 337 -10.34 -8.89 14.27
CA ASN A 337 -9.49 -8.95 15.45
C ASN A 337 -10.31 -8.81 16.74
N GLN A 338 -11.31 -7.92 16.75
CA GLN A 338 -12.26 -7.81 17.85
C GLN A 338 -13.01 -9.13 18.07
N GLY A 339 -13.54 -9.74 17.00
CA GLY A 339 -14.21 -11.04 17.10
C GLY A 339 -13.30 -12.15 17.64
N MET A 340 -12.04 -12.22 17.18
CA MET A 340 -11.07 -13.18 17.73
C MET A 340 -10.72 -12.90 19.20
N GLN A 341 -10.69 -11.64 19.62
CA GLN A 341 -10.44 -11.26 21.01
C GLN A 341 -11.62 -11.63 21.93
N GLU A 342 -12.86 -11.49 21.44
CA GLU A 342 -14.06 -11.97 22.13
C GLU A 342 -14.05 -13.51 22.25
N GLU A 343 -13.69 -14.23 21.18
CA GLU A 343 -13.55 -15.69 21.20
C GLU A 343 -12.46 -16.15 22.17
N LEU A 344 -11.30 -15.47 22.19
CA LEU A 344 -10.23 -15.74 23.16
C LEU A 344 -10.74 -15.56 24.60
N GLY A 345 -11.50 -14.49 24.87
CA GLY A 345 -12.11 -14.27 26.18
C GLY A 345 -13.08 -15.38 26.60
N LEU A 346 -13.87 -15.92 25.66
CA LEU A 346 -14.73 -17.07 25.90
C LEU A 346 -13.92 -18.35 26.18
N GLN A 347 -12.83 -18.58 25.44
CA GLN A 347 -11.94 -19.72 25.65
C GLN A 347 -11.21 -19.63 27.01
N GLU A 348 -10.75 -18.44 27.41
CA GLU A 348 -10.13 -18.21 28.72
C GLU A 348 -11.13 -18.44 29.87
N ALA A 349 -12.39 -18.04 29.70
CA ALA A 349 -13.45 -18.32 30.65
C ALA A 349 -13.73 -19.83 30.78
N GLU A 350 -13.74 -20.55 29.65
CA GLU A 350 -13.94 -22.01 29.65
C GLU A 350 -12.74 -22.75 30.28
N VAL A 351 -11.51 -22.33 29.99
CA VAL A 351 -10.30 -22.86 30.66
C VAL A 351 -10.36 -22.61 32.16
N SER A 352 -10.80 -21.43 32.59
CA SER A 352 -10.98 -21.11 34.01
C SER A 352 -12.04 -22.01 34.66
N ARG A 353 -13.14 -22.28 33.97
CA ARG A 353 -14.20 -23.19 34.42
C ARG A 353 -13.72 -24.64 34.53
N LEU A 354 -12.95 -25.12 33.54
CA LEU A 354 -12.36 -26.46 33.54
C LEU A 354 -11.31 -26.60 34.65
N ASN A 355 -10.45 -25.60 34.85
CA ASN A 355 -9.49 -25.59 35.95
C ASN A 355 -10.18 -25.68 37.32
N GLU A 356 -11.30 -24.98 37.50
CA GLU A 356 -12.09 -25.07 38.73
C GLU A 356 -12.70 -26.47 38.93
N LYS A 357 -13.13 -27.15 37.86
CA LYS A 357 -13.56 -28.56 37.93
C LYS A 357 -12.40 -29.48 38.30
N VAL A 358 -11.23 -29.30 37.70
CA VAL A 358 -10.03 -30.09 38.00
C VAL A 358 -9.65 -29.93 39.47
N ARG A 359 -9.67 -28.70 40.02
CA ARG A 359 -9.41 -28.48 41.46
C ARG A 359 -10.40 -29.21 42.36
N LYS A 360 -11.70 -29.18 42.01
CA LYS A 360 -12.73 -29.91 42.77
C LYS A 360 -12.53 -31.43 42.72
N GLN A 361 -12.18 -31.96 41.55
CA GLN A 361 -11.87 -33.38 41.41
C GLN A 361 -10.57 -33.76 42.16
N GLN A 362 -9.56 -32.90 42.16
CA GLN A 362 -8.34 -33.09 42.95
C GLN A 362 -8.62 -33.11 44.46
N ALA A 363 -9.47 -32.20 44.95
CA ALA A 363 -9.90 -32.20 46.36
C ALA A 363 -10.65 -33.49 46.73
N TYR A 364 -11.58 -33.93 45.86
CA TYR A 364 -12.29 -35.20 46.07
C TYR A 364 -11.37 -36.43 46.08
N LEU A 365 -10.36 -36.46 45.19
CA LEU A 365 -9.34 -37.52 45.19
C LEU A 365 -8.47 -37.49 46.46
N GLN A 366 -8.18 -36.31 47.01
CA GLN A 366 -7.49 -36.17 48.29
C GLN A 366 -8.33 -36.74 49.44
N GLU A 367 -9.63 -36.39 49.51
CA GLU A 367 -10.56 -36.95 50.50
C GLU A 367 -10.66 -38.48 50.41
N LEU A 368 -10.79 -39.04 49.20
CA LEU A 368 -10.78 -40.49 49.00
C LEU A 368 -9.46 -41.12 49.44
N SER A 369 -8.33 -40.49 49.13
CA SER A 369 -7.01 -40.98 49.55
C SER A 369 -6.86 -40.99 51.07
N GLU A 370 -7.41 -39.99 51.77
CA GLU A 370 -7.45 -39.94 53.23
C GLU A 370 -8.35 -41.02 53.82
N MET A 371 -9.52 -41.27 53.21
CA MET A 371 -10.38 -42.39 53.62
C MET A 371 -9.70 -43.74 53.44
N CYS A 372 -9.00 -43.97 52.32
CA CYS A 372 -8.23 -45.20 52.10
C CYS A 372 -7.11 -45.35 53.13
N ARG A 373 -6.39 -44.27 53.48
CA ARG A 373 -5.38 -44.30 54.54
C ARG A 373 -5.99 -44.65 55.90
N HIS A 374 -7.15 -44.09 56.22
CA HIS A 374 -7.86 -44.41 57.45
C HIS A 374 -8.33 -45.87 57.48
N GLY A 375 -8.89 -46.36 56.38
CA GLY A 375 -9.28 -47.77 56.23
C GLY A 375 -8.11 -48.72 56.41
N ASN A 376 -6.95 -48.43 55.81
CA ASN A 376 -5.73 -49.22 55.99
C ASN A 376 -5.26 -49.22 57.45
N ALA A 377 -5.27 -48.06 58.12
CA ALA A 377 -4.91 -48.00 59.55
C ALA A 377 -5.85 -48.83 60.44
N CYS A 378 -7.15 -48.89 60.11
CA CYS A 378 -8.11 -49.77 60.80
C CYS A 378 -7.82 -51.26 60.54
N ILE A 379 -7.49 -51.63 59.30
CA ILE A 379 -7.12 -53.00 58.95
C ILE A 379 -5.85 -53.42 59.71
N ASP A 380 -4.82 -52.57 59.76
CA ASP A 380 -3.60 -52.83 60.50
C ASP A 380 -3.88 -53.03 62.00
N HIS A 381 -4.81 -52.26 62.56
CA HIS A 381 -5.23 -52.40 63.96
C HIS A 381 -5.94 -53.74 64.22
N GLU A 382 -6.88 -54.13 63.35
CA GLU A 382 -7.57 -55.43 63.46
C GLU A 382 -6.62 -56.61 63.21
N GLN A 383 -5.62 -56.46 62.34
CA GLN A 383 -4.56 -57.46 62.16
C GLN A 383 -3.71 -57.62 63.43
N GLN A 384 -3.30 -56.52 64.08
CA GLN A 384 -2.59 -56.57 65.36
C GLN A 384 -3.41 -57.27 66.44
N LYS A 385 -4.71 -56.98 66.52
CA LYS A 385 -5.64 -57.62 67.46
C LYS A 385 -5.82 -59.11 67.19
N THR A 386 -5.88 -59.50 65.91
CA THR A 386 -5.93 -60.91 65.51
C THR A 386 -4.66 -61.66 65.90
N GLN A 387 -3.49 -61.02 65.74
CA GLN A 387 -2.21 -61.58 66.19
C GLN A 387 -2.15 -61.74 67.72
N GLN A 388 -2.67 -60.77 68.48
CA GLN A 388 -2.78 -60.87 69.94
C GLN A 388 -3.67 -62.05 70.37
N LEU A 389 -4.87 -62.17 69.80
CA LEU A 389 -5.78 -63.29 70.06
C LEU A 389 -5.16 -64.64 69.66
N HIS A 390 -4.37 -64.68 68.58
CA HIS A 390 -3.66 -65.88 68.18
C HIS A 390 -2.62 -66.32 69.22
N CYS A 391 -1.84 -65.38 69.78
CA CYS A 391 -0.91 -65.66 70.87
C CYS A 391 -1.63 -66.14 72.14
N GLU A 392 -2.76 -65.54 72.49
CA GLU A 392 -3.59 -65.96 73.64
C GLU A 392 -4.15 -67.37 73.45
N LEU A 393 -4.66 -67.70 72.26
CA LEU A 393 -5.14 -69.03 71.92
C LEU A 393 -4.02 -70.07 72.02
N GLN A 394 -2.81 -69.74 71.54
CA GLN A 394 -1.65 -70.63 71.61
C GLN A 394 -1.24 -70.93 73.06
N LEU A 395 -1.31 -69.93 73.94
CA LEU A 395 -1.07 -70.11 75.38
C LEU A 395 -2.15 -70.99 76.04
N ALA A 396 -3.42 -70.79 75.70
CA ALA A 396 -4.53 -71.60 76.21
C ALA A 396 -4.42 -73.08 75.74
N GLN A 397 -4.01 -73.31 74.49
CA GLN A 397 -3.75 -74.66 73.98
C GLN A 397 -2.61 -75.35 74.74
N GLN A 398 -1.53 -74.64 75.05
CA GLN A 398 -0.44 -75.19 75.88
C GLN A 398 -0.91 -75.53 77.31
N GLN A 399 -1.82 -74.73 77.89
CA GLN A 399 -2.39 -75.03 79.20
C GLN A 399 -3.28 -76.29 79.16
N LEU A 400 -4.12 -76.45 78.15
CA LEU A 400 -4.94 -77.65 77.96
C LEU A 400 -4.08 -78.91 77.77
N LYS A 401 -2.98 -78.81 77.02
CA LYS A 401 -2.04 -79.92 76.84
C LYS A 401 -1.44 -80.38 78.18
N ARG A 402 -1.02 -79.46 79.03
CA ARG A 402 -0.50 -79.77 80.37
C ARG A 402 -1.56 -80.40 81.28
N GLN A 403 -2.83 -80.01 81.15
CA GLN A 403 -3.93 -80.62 81.88
C GLN A 403 -4.23 -82.05 81.39
N ALA A 404 -4.17 -82.31 80.08
CA ALA A 404 -4.31 -83.65 79.52
C ALA A 404 -3.21 -84.60 80.02
N GLU A 405 -1.94 -84.18 79.99
CA GLU A 405 -0.79 -84.94 80.53
C GLU A 405 -0.89 -85.19 82.04
N ARG A 406 -1.68 -84.38 82.77
CA ARG A 406 -1.99 -84.59 84.19
C ARG A 406 -3.10 -85.63 84.37
N MET A 407 -4.13 -85.62 83.52
CA MET A 407 -5.20 -86.62 83.55
C MET A 407 -4.67 -88.01 83.18
N GLU A 408 -3.79 -88.14 82.19
CA GLU A 408 -3.19 -89.43 81.82
C GLU A 408 -2.39 -90.07 82.97
N ARG A 409 -1.68 -89.28 83.77
CA ARG A 409 -0.97 -89.78 84.96
C ARG A 409 -1.92 -90.32 86.03
N LEU A 410 -2.99 -89.59 86.31
CA LEU A 410 -4.03 -90.05 87.25
C LEU A 410 -4.76 -91.30 86.74
N GLN A 411 -4.91 -91.44 85.43
CA GLN A 411 -5.50 -92.63 84.81
C GLN A 411 -4.58 -93.86 84.93
N GLY A 412 -3.25 -93.68 84.86
CA GLY A 412 -2.27 -94.73 85.11
C GLY A 412 -2.24 -95.24 86.57
N GLU A 413 -2.51 -94.37 87.53
CA GLU A 413 -2.63 -94.74 88.95
C GLU A 413 -3.92 -95.55 89.22
N LEU A 414 -5.01 -95.23 88.51
CA LEU A 414 -6.30 -95.92 88.62
C LEU A 414 -6.28 -97.33 87.97
N THR A 415 -5.51 -97.52 86.89
CA THR A 415 -5.38 -98.82 86.22
C THR A 415 -4.51 -99.81 87.01
N GLY A 416 -3.50 -99.33 87.75
CA GLY A 416 -2.72 -100.14 88.68
C GLY A 416 -3.56 -100.77 89.79
N SER A 417 -4.51 -100.01 90.36
CA SER A 417 -5.41 -100.50 91.42
C SER A 417 -6.50 -101.46 90.93
N ARG A 418 -6.75 -101.54 89.60
CA ARG A 418 -7.76 -102.43 89.01
C ARG A 418 -7.21 -103.82 88.67
N LEU A 419 -5.90 -103.95 88.43
CA LEU A 419 -5.25 -105.20 88.03
C LEU A 419 -5.14 -106.25 89.17
N ASP A 420 -5.13 -105.81 90.43
CA ASP A 420 -5.07 -106.71 91.60
C ASP A 420 -6.43 -107.35 91.96
N HIS A 421 -7.54 -106.85 91.41
CA HIS A 421 -8.89 -107.37 91.64
C HIS A 421 -9.46 -108.20 90.48
N THR A 422 -8.82 -108.20 89.31
CA THR A 422 -9.26 -108.97 88.12
C THR A 422 -8.69 -110.39 88.04
N ALA A 423 -7.55 -110.68 88.69
CA ALA A 423 -6.87 -111.98 88.61
C ALA A 423 -7.65 -113.18 89.22
N ASP A 424 -8.61 -112.95 90.11
CA ASP A 424 -9.39 -114.01 90.76
C ASP A 424 -10.79 -114.23 90.16
N ALA A 425 -11.28 -113.30 89.32
CA ALA A 425 -12.58 -113.42 88.64
C ALA A 425 -12.47 -114.07 87.23
N GLU A 426 -11.28 -114.08 86.63
CA GLU A 426 -11.03 -114.49 85.24
C GLU A 426 -10.89 -116.00 85.04
N ARG A 427 -10.71 -116.81 86.09
CA ARG A 427 -10.51 -118.27 85.94
C ARG A 427 -11.77 -119.08 85.66
N TRP A 428 -12.95 -118.60 86.04
CA TRP A 428 -14.20 -119.36 85.95
C TRP A 428 -15.19 -118.85 84.90
N THR A 429 -15.00 -117.65 84.38
CA THR A 429 -15.82 -117.02 83.34
C THR A 429 -15.27 -117.23 81.93
N LEU A 430 -13.94 -117.44 81.79
CA LEU A 430 -13.25 -117.55 80.51
C LEU A 430 -13.69 -118.76 79.66
N ARG A 431 -14.12 -119.87 80.26
CA ARG A 431 -14.45 -121.09 79.51
C ARG A 431 -15.87 -121.12 78.93
N ASN A 432 -16.79 -120.34 79.47
CA ASN A 432 -18.19 -120.33 79.03
C ASN A 432 -18.55 -119.10 78.18
N LEU A 433 -17.79 -118.00 78.29
CA LEU A 433 -17.97 -116.79 77.46
C LEU A 433 -17.36 -116.89 76.05
N LEU A 434 -16.30 -117.68 75.85
CA LEU A 434 -15.60 -117.77 74.55
C LEU A 434 -16.46 -118.34 73.42
N LEU A 435 -17.40 -119.25 73.71
CA LEU A 435 -18.25 -119.88 72.69
C LEU A 435 -19.57 -119.13 72.43
N GLN A 436 -19.96 -118.19 73.31
CA GLN A 436 -21.16 -117.37 73.15
C GLN A 436 -20.84 -115.95 72.62
N ALA A 437 -19.63 -115.44 72.87
CA ALA A 437 -19.14 -114.16 72.35
C ALA A 437 -18.86 -114.20 70.84
N GLU A 438 -18.36 -115.31 70.29
CA GLU A 438 -18.01 -115.42 68.86
C GLU A 438 -19.23 -115.29 67.93
N VAL A 439 -20.41 -115.73 68.39
CA VAL A 439 -21.66 -115.68 67.63
C VAL A 439 -22.34 -114.31 67.73
N GLN A 440 -22.29 -113.65 68.88
CA GLN A 440 -22.78 -112.27 69.05
C GLN A 440 -21.87 -111.24 68.34
N GLN A 441 -20.55 -111.45 68.35
CA GLN A 441 -19.58 -110.56 67.71
C GLN A 441 -19.78 -110.46 66.19
N LEU A 442 -20.11 -111.56 65.51
CA LEU A 442 -20.38 -111.55 64.06
C LEU A 442 -21.74 -110.92 63.70
N GLN A 443 -22.70 -110.92 64.62
CA GLN A 443 -24.01 -110.25 64.45
C GLN A 443 -23.90 -108.75 64.72
N GLU A 444 -23.16 -108.32 65.74
CA GLU A 444 -22.88 -106.91 66.03
C GLU A 444 -21.98 -106.27 64.96
N GLN A 445 -20.99 -107.00 64.43
CA GLN A 445 -20.18 -106.52 63.30
C GLN A 445 -21.00 -106.29 62.04
N ASN A 446 -22.02 -107.10 61.76
CA ASN A 446 -22.90 -106.87 60.61
C ASN A 446 -23.80 -105.64 60.80
N VAL A 447 -24.33 -105.40 62.00
CA VAL A 447 -25.11 -104.19 62.30
C VAL A 447 -24.21 -102.94 62.22
N GLN A 448 -23.01 -102.99 62.81
CA GLN A 448 -22.03 -101.90 62.73
C GLN A 448 -21.58 -101.62 61.29
N HIS A 449 -21.35 -102.65 60.47
CA HIS A 449 -21.02 -102.44 59.05
C HIS A 449 -22.19 -101.85 58.27
N THR A 450 -23.44 -102.17 58.64
CA THR A 450 -24.64 -101.60 58.00
C THR A 450 -24.87 -100.14 58.41
N GLU A 451 -24.63 -99.80 59.67
CA GLU A 451 -24.66 -98.41 60.17
C GLU A 451 -23.54 -97.57 59.56
N ILE A 452 -22.30 -98.09 59.49
CA ILE A 452 -21.17 -97.41 58.84
C ILE A 452 -21.45 -97.23 57.34
N LEU A 453 -22.02 -98.23 56.65
CA LEU A 453 -22.45 -98.07 55.26
C LEU A 453 -23.58 -97.04 55.11
N GLY A 454 -24.46 -96.90 56.11
CA GLY A 454 -25.47 -95.85 56.18
C GLY A 454 -24.85 -94.46 56.32
N GLU A 455 -23.94 -94.28 57.28
CA GLU A 455 -23.22 -93.02 57.50
C GLU A 455 -22.34 -92.62 56.32
N LEU A 456 -21.68 -93.58 55.66
CA LEU A 456 -20.88 -93.31 54.48
C LEU A 456 -21.75 -92.91 53.29
N LYS A 457 -22.95 -93.49 53.16
CA LYS A 457 -23.94 -93.07 52.14
C LYS A 457 -24.52 -91.68 52.45
N GLU A 458 -24.77 -91.36 53.72
CA GLU A 458 -25.18 -90.03 54.17
C GLU A 458 -24.09 -89.00 53.82
N LYS A 459 -22.84 -89.25 54.24
CA LYS A 459 -21.68 -88.40 53.94
C LYS A 459 -21.43 -88.26 52.44
N LEU A 460 -21.68 -89.31 51.66
CA LEU A 460 -21.59 -89.26 50.19
C LEU A 460 -22.69 -88.38 49.60
N ARG A 461 -23.93 -88.45 50.11
CA ARG A 461 -25.02 -87.55 49.71
C ARG A 461 -24.72 -86.09 50.06
N ASP A 462 -24.25 -85.83 51.28
CA ASP A 462 -23.87 -84.48 51.72
C ASP A 462 -22.71 -83.92 50.88
N ALA A 463 -21.75 -84.76 50.49
CA ALA A 463 -20.66 -84.38 49.60
C ALA A 463 -21.17 -84.06 48.17
N GLN A 464 -22.10 -84.86 47.65
CA GLN A 464 -22.75 -84.63 46.34
C GLN A 464 -23.64 -83.39 46.34
N GLU A 465 -24.26 -83.04 47.46
CA GLU A 465 -25.04 -81.81 47.60
C GLU A 465 -24.12 -80.58 47.66
N LYS A 466 -23.03 -80.64 48.44
CA LYS A 466 -22.00 -79.59 48.45
C LYS A 466 -21.35 -79.40 47.08
N GLU A 467 -21.09 -80.48 46.34
CA GLU A 467 -20.56 -80.41 44.97
C GLU A 467 -21.53 -79.65 44.05
N ARG A 468 -22.85 -79.92 44.14
CA ARG A 468 -23.86 -79.15 43.41
C ARG A 468 -23.91 -77.68 43.81
N GLU A 469 -23.81 -77.37 45.10
CA GLU A 469 -23.75 -75.99 45.57
C GLU A 469 -22.51 -75.24 45.01
N TYR A 470 -21.35 -75.90 45.00
CA TYR A 470 -20.14 -75.34 44.39
C TYR A 470 -20.27 -75.18 42.88
N GLU A 471 -20.87 -76.14 42.16
CA GLU A 471 -21.14 -75.99 40.74
C GLU A 471 -22.08 -74.80 40.44
N GLU A 472 -23.13 -74.61 41.23
CA GLU A 472 -24.01 -73.45 41.09
C GLU A 472 -23.30 -72.14 41.41
N PHE A 473 -22.43 -72.13 42.42
CA PHE A 473 -21.60 -70.97 42.74
C PHE A 473 -20.61 -70.64 41.62
N LEU A 474 -19.95 -71.65 41.04
CA LEU A 474 -19.06 -71.49 39.90
C LEU A 474 -19.81 -70.96 38.67
N LYS A 475 -21.01 -71.49 38.37
CA LYS A 475 -21.87 -70.96 37.29
C LYS A 475 -22.23 -69.49 37.51
N LYS A 476 -22.53 -69.07 38.74
CA LYS A 476 -22.78 -67.66 39.07
C LYS A 476 -21.54 -66.79 38.85
N ARG A 477 -20.36 -67.26 39.27
CA ARG A 477 -19.08 -66.59 39.04
C ARG A 477 -18.73 -66.49 37.56
N ASP A 478 -19.00 -67.52 36.76
CA ASP A 478 -18.78 -67.50 35.31
C ASP A 478 -19.66 -66.47 34.60
N VAL A 479 -20.91 -66.30 35.03
CA VAL A 479 -21.80 -65.24 34.51
C VAL A 479 -21.24 -63.86 34.85
N GLU A 480 -20.78 -63.66 36.09
CA GLU A 480 -20.17 -62.40 36.54
C GLU A 480 -18.87 -62.09 35.80
N ILE A 481 -18.00 -63.09 35.59
CA ILE A 481 -16.78 -62.95 34.78
C ILE A 481 -17.13 -62.54 33.35
N ARG A 482 -18.12 -63.18 32.71
CA ARG A 482 -18.55 -62.78 31.35
C ARG A 482 -19.05 -61.33 31.30
N LEU A 483 -19.81 -60.89 32.30
CA LEU A 483 -20.30 -59.52 32.37
C LEU A 483 -19.15 -58.52 32.55
N LEU A 484 -18.19 -58.82 33.41
CA LEU A 484 -17.01 -57.97 33.62
C LEU A 484 -16.11 -57.93 32.37
N THR A 485 -15.95 -59.04 31.66
CA THR A 485 -15.21 -59.09 30.39
C THR A 485 -15.89 -58.21 29.33
N GLN A 486 -17.22 -58.26 29.23
CA GLN A 486 -17.96 -57.41 28.31
C GLN A 486 -17.80 -55.92 28.66
N GLN A 487 -17.87 -55.56 29.95
CA GLN A 487 -17.62 -54.18 30.38
C GLN A 487 -16.20 -53.71 30.07
N LEU A 488 -15.20 -54.59 30.18
CA LEU A 488 -13.83 -54.28 29.80
C LEU A 488 -13.69 -54.04 28.29
N GLU A 489 -14.35 -54.84 27.45
CA GLU A 489 -14.38 -54.62 26.00
C GLU A 489 -15.04 -53.28 25.64
N GLU A 490 -16.18 -52.95 26.25
CA GLU A 490 -16.87 -51.67 26.04
C GLU A 490 -16.00 -50.48 26.45
N ILE A 491 -15.31 -50.56 27.61
CA ILE A 491 -14.37 -49.52 28.05
C ILE A 491 -13.15 -49.43 27.12
N GLN A 492 -12.67 -50.56 26.61
CA GLN A 492 -11.53 -50.60 25.69
C GLN A 492 -11.87 -49.96 24.33
N ASP A 493 -13.06 -50.23 23.80
CA ASP A 493 -13.57 -49.60 22.58
C ASP A 493 -13.76 -48.09 22.77
N GLU A 494 -14.32 -47.66 23.91
CA GLU A 494 -14.49 -46.24 24.23
C GLU A 494 -13.14 -45.53 24.39
N ALA A 495 -12.17 -46.18 25.03
CA ALA A 495 -10.80 -45.68 25.13
C ALA A 495 -10.13 -45.56 23.76
N GLN A 496 -10.36 -46.52 22.85
CA GLN A 496 -9.84 -46.48 21.49
C GLN A 496 -10.47 -45.36 20.66
N LYS A 497 -11.79 -45.15 20.76
CA LYS A 497 -12.48 -43.99 20.15
C LYS A 497 -11.94 -42.66 20.67
N SER A 498 -11.77 -42.53 21.99
CA SER A 498 -11.20 -41.33 22.61
C SER A 498 -9.76 -41.06 22.15
N ARG A 499 -8.96 -42.13 21.97
CA ARG A 499 -7.59 -42.04 21.45
C ARG A 499 -7.57 -41.57 19.99
N ASN A 500 -8.44 -42.11 19.15
CA ASN A 500 -8.57 -41.69 17.75
C ASN A 500 -9.03 -40.22 17.63
N SER A 501 -10.01 -39.82 18.43
CA SER A 501 -10.44 -38.41 18.55
C SER A 501 -9.29 -37.51 18.99
N SER A 502 -8.55 -37.88 20.04
CA SER A 502 -7.40 -37.12 20.54
C SER A 502 -6.30 -36.99 19.47
N GLN A 503 -6.05 -38.04 18.69
CA GLN A 503 -5.10 -38.01 17.58
C GLN A 503 -5.57 -37.07 16.45
N SER A 504 -6.86 -37.10 16.10
CA SER A 504 -7.45 -36.15 15.15
C SER A 504 -7.31 -34.70 15.62
N HIS A 505 -7.64 -34.42 16.89
CA HIS A 505 -7.46 -33.09 17.48
C HIS A 505 -5.99 -32.64 17.48
N ARG A 506 -5.05 -33.56 17.71
CA ARG A 506 -3.61 -33.27 17.65
C ARG A 506 -3.17 -32.90 16.24
N SER A 507 -3.61 -33.62 15.22
CA SER A 507 -3.36 -33.28 13.82
C SER A 507 -3.96 -31.93 13.44
N ALA A 508 -5.18 -31.62 13.90
CA ALA A 508 -5.81 -30.31 13.68
C ALA A 508 -5.01 -29.18 14.35
N LEU A 509 -4.53 -29.39 15.58
CA LEU A 509 -3.68 -28.44 16.29
C LEU A 509 -2.36 -28.17 15.54
N ASP A 510 -1.74 -29.20 14.99
CA ASP A 510 -0.50 -29.05 14.23
C ASP A 510 -0.73 -28.28 12.91
N ILE A 511 -1.87 -28.48 12.23
CA ILE A 511 -2.30 -27.65 11.10
C ILE A 511 -2.49 -26.19 11.52
N PHE A 512 -3.15 -25.94 12.67
CA PHE A 512 -3.32 -24.57 13.18
C PHE A 512 -1.99 -23.90 13.51
N LYS A 513 -1.07 -24.62 14.14
CA LYS A 513 0.29 -24.11 14.40
C LYS A 513 1.01 -23.76 13.11
N GLN A 514 0.94 -24.62 12.10
CA GLN A 514 1.56 -24.35 10.81
C GLN A 514 0.97 -23.09 10.16
N LYS A 515 -0.37 -22.95 10.13
CA LYS A 515 -1.05 -21.75 9.63
C LYS A 515 -0.64 -20.49 10.40
N TYR A 516 -0.52 -20.57 11.72
CA TYR A 516 -0.09 -19.45 12.55
C TYR A 516 1.37 -19.06 12.28
N THR A 517 2.27 -20.03 12.15
CA THR A 517 3.69 -19.77 11.81
C THR A 517 3.80 -19.10 10.45
N THR A 518 3.12 -19.61 9.42
CA THR A 518 3.11 -18.99 8.08
C THR A 518 2.50 -17.59 8.10
N ALA A 519 1.45 -17.36 8.90
CA ALA A 519 0.87 -16.03 9.07
C ALA A 519 1.87 -15.06 9.74
N MET A 520 2.62 -15.51 10.75
CA MET A 520 3.64 -14.68 11.39
C MET A 520 4.84 -14.39 10.50
N GLU A 521 5.30 -15.35 9.70
CA GLU A 521 6.32 -15.12 8.67
C GLU A 521 5.87 -14.05 7.67
N LYS A 522 4.58 -14.09 7.27
CA LYS A 522 4.02 -13.08 6.37
C LYS A 522 3.90 -11.70 7.00
N VAL A 523 3.53 -11.63 8.29
CA VAL A 523 3.53 -10.35 9.04
C VAL A 523 4.95 -9.78 9.12
N GLN A 524 5.96 -10.61 9.39
CA GLN A 524 7.36 -10.17 9.41
C GLN A 524 7.83 -9.67 8.04
N GLN A 525 7.47 -10.35 6.95
CA GLN A 525 7.76 -9.89 5.59
C GLN A 525 7.09 -8.54 5.28
N LEU A 526 5.82 -8.38 5.63
CA LEU A 526 5.11 -7.12 5.45
C LEU A 526 5.71 -5.98 6.29
N GLN A 527 6.18 -6.29 7.50
CA GLN A 527 6.86 -5.32 8.36
C GLN A 527 8.19 -4.84 7.75
N VAL A 528 8.97 -5.74 7.15
CA VAL A 528 10.20 -5.35 6.42
C VAL A 528 9.87 -4.51 5.19
N GLN A 529 8.81 -4.85 4.44
CA GLN A 529 8.37 -4.04 3.28
C GLN A 529 7.89 -2.65 3.71
N MET A 530 7.16 -2.55 4.82
CA MET A 530 6.71 -1.28 5.38
C MET A 530 7.90 -0.41 5.80
N GLN A 531 8.90 -0.96 6.47
CA GLN A 531 10.12 -0.24 6.84
C GLN A 531 10.88 0.28 5.61
N ARG A 532 11.03 -0.54 4.56
CA ARG A 532 11.66 -0.08 3.30
C ARG A 532 10.88 1.05 2.64
N ALA A 533 9.55 0.97 2.63
CA ALA A 533 8.71 2.03 2.08
C ALA A 533 8.78 3.32 2.92
N GLU A 534 8.91 3.21 4.24
CA GLU A 534 9.16 4.34 5.14
C GLU A 534 10.52 5.00 4.86
N GLU A 535 11.59 4.21 4.72
CA GLU A 535 12.93 4.70 4.35
C GLU A 535 12.94 5.40 2.99
N GLU A 536 12.24 4.83 1.98
CA GLU A 536 12.08 5.46 0.66
C GLU A 536 11.29 6.78 0.75
N ALA A 537 10.22 6.81 1.55
CA ALA A 537 9.42 8.02 1.76
C ALA A 537 10.22 9.12 2.46
N GLU A 538 11.05 8.78 3.45
CA GLU A 538 11.97 9.72 4.09
C GLU A 538 13.00 10.27 3.09
N LEU A 539 13.54 9.41 2.24
CA LEU A 539 14.50 9.81 1.21
C LEU A 539 13.86 10.76 0.17
N PHE A 540 12.64 10.47 -0.27
CA PHE A 540 11.89 11.39 -1.14
C PHE A 540 11.52 12.69 -0.43
N GLN A 541 11.22 12.65 0.87
CA GLN A 541 10.95 13.85 1.66
C GLN A 541 12.18 14.75 1.76
N ILE A 542 13.38 14.18 1.97
CA ILE A 542 14.65 14.91 1.96
C ILE A 542 14.86 15.57 0.60
N GLN A 543 14.72 14.82 -0.50
CA GLN A 543 14.87 15.35 -1.86
C GLN A 543 13.86 16.47 -2.16
N ALA A 544 12.61 16.36 -1.68
CA ALA A 544 11.60 17.40 -1.85
C ALA A 544 11.95 18.68 -1.08
N VAL A 545 12.57 18.56 0.11
CA VAL A 545 13.05 19.71 0.89
C VAL A 545 14.21 20.39 0.18
N GLU A 546 15.17 19.63 -0.36
CA GLU A 546 16.29 20.15 -1.15
C GLU A 546 15.79 20.89 -2.40
N ALA A 547 14.93 20.25 -3.20
CA ALA A 547 14.34 20.88 -4.38
C ALA A 547 13.55 22.16 -4.03
N ARG A 548 12.88 22.19 -2.88
CA ARG A 548 12.18 23.40 -2.40
C ARG A 548 13.16 24.50 -2.01
N ALA A 549 14.30 24.17 -1.41
CA ALA A 549 15.35 25.13 -1.11
C ALA A 549 15.94 25.74 -2.40
N ASP A 550 16.17 24.92 -3.44
CA ASP A 550 16.63 25.39 -4.74
C ASP A 550 15.62 26.33 -5.42
N VAL A 551 14.33 25.98 -5.40
CA VAL A 551 13.25 26.84 -5.91
C VAL A 551 13.21 28.17 -5.15
N CYS A 552 13.40 28.16 -3.83
CA CYS A 552 13.48 29.38 -3.03
C CYS A 552 14.71 30.23 -3.41
N SER A 553 15.87 29.63 -3.66
CA SER A 553 17.07 30.33 -4.12
C SER A 553 16.86 30.97 -5.49
N LEU A 554 16.36 30.20 -6.47
CA LEU A 554 16.06 30.70 -7.81
C LEU A 554 15.02 31.83 -7.81
N ARG A 555 14.01 31.74 -6.94
CA ARG A 555 13.02 32.81 -6.78
C ARG A 555 13.64 34.09 -6.20
N ALA A 556 14.58 33.97 -5.27
CA ALA A 556 15.32 35.11 -4.74
C ALA A 556 16.19 35.75 -5.83
N GLU A 557 16.92 34.95 -6.60
CA GLU A 557 17.72 35.42 -7.75
C GLU A 557 16.86 36.13 -8.80
N MET A 558 15.70 35.56 -9.17
CA MET A 558 14.75 36.21 -10.05
C MET A 558 14.29 37.57 -9.52
N SER A 559 14.01 37.68 -8.22
CA SER A 559 13.59 38.95 -7.60
C SER A 559 14.71 40.00 -7.65
N VAL A 560 15.96 39.58 -7.45
CA VAL A 560 17.15 40.43 -7.60
C VAL A 560 17.33 40.88 -9.06
N LEU A 561 17.15 39.99 -10.03
CA LEU A 561 17.23 40.34 -11.45
C LEU A 561 16.10 41.29 -11.87
N GLU A 562 14.88 41.06 -11.40
CA GLU A 562 13.73 41.91 -11.71
C GLU A 562 13.90 43.33 -11.14
N THR A 563 14.40 43.45 -9.90
CA THR A 563 14.71 44.76 -9.31
C THR A 563 15.82 45.48 -10.05
N ARG A 564 16.88 44.76 -10.46
CA ARG A 564 17.96 45.32 -11.30
C ARG A 564 17.45 45.77 -12.67
N TYR A 565 16.58 44.99 -13.30
CA TYR A 565 15.95 45.35 -14.58
C TYR A 565 15.10 46.61 -14.43
N LYS A 566 14.24 46.68 -13.41
CA LYS A 566 13.44 47.88 -13.11
C LYS A 566 14.31 49.11 -12.88
N GLN A 567 15.43 48.97 -12.17
CA GLN A 567 16.38 50.07 -11.98
C GLN A 567 17.03 50.51 -13.29
N LYS A 568 17.41 49.56 -14.16
CA LYS A 568 18.00 49.87 -15.47
C LYS A 568 16.99 50.51 -16.41
N ALA A 569 15.73 50.08 -16.38
CA ALA A 569 14.64 50.71 -17.12
C ALA A 569 14.40 52.16 -16.65
N ARG A 570 14.44 52.42 -15.33
CA ARG A 570 14.38 53.79 -14.80
C ARG A 570 15.57 54.65 -15.24
N GLN A 571 16.78 54.09 -15.25
CA GLN A 571 17.95 54.81 -15.78
C GLN A 571 17.80 55.11 -17.26
N ALA A 572 17.29 54.18 -18.06
CA ALA A 572 17.04 54.40 -19.48
C ALA A 572 16.02 55.53 -19.71
N ALA A 573 14.92 55.53 -18.96
CA ALA A 573 13.92 56.61 -19.01
C ALA A 573 14.53 57.98 -18.65
N LEU A 574 15.36 58.04 -17.60
CA LEU A 574 16.06 59.29 -17.24
C LEU A 574 17.04 59.75 -18.32
N THR A 575 17.73 58.82 -19.00
CA THR A 575 18.60 59.19 -20.11
C THR A 575 17.82 59.61 -21.35
N GLU A 576 16.64 59.05 -21.57
CA GLU A 576 15.70 59.45 -22.63
C GLU A 576 15.19 60.88 -22.38
N GLU A 577 14.70 61.17 -21.17
CA GLU A 577 14.31 62.53 -20.75
C GLU A 577 15.47 63.54 -20.93
N ALA A 578 16.70 63.15 -20.58
CA ALA A 578 17.87 64.00 -20.79
C ALA A 578 18.19 64.22 -22.28
N MET A 579 17.99 63.21 -23.13
CA MET A 579 18.14 63.34 -24.58
C MET A 579 17.05 64.23 -25.18
N GLU A 580 15.80 64.13 -24.71
CA GLU A 580 14.70 65.01 -25.10
C GLU A 580 15.01 66.47 -24.74
N LEU A 581 15.44 66.75 -23.51
CA LEU A 581 15.89 68.08 -23.09
C LEU A 581 17.03 68.64 -23.97
N LEU A 582 18.04 67.83 -24.26
CA LEU A 582 19.13 68.21 -25.17
C LEU A 582 18.65 68.46 -26.61
N THR A 583 17.64 67.70 -27.05
CA THR A 583 17.03 67.85 -28.38
C THR A 583 16.23 69.14 -28.44
N ASP A 584 15.46 69.46 -27.40
CA ASP A 584 14.73 70.72 -27.27
C ASP A 584 15.69 71.92 -27.22
N ASP A 585 16.77 71.84 -26.45
CA ASP A 585 17.80 72.88 -26.41
C ASP A 585 18.48 73.08 -27.78
N LEU A 586 18.77 72.00 -28.49
CA LEU A 586 19.27 72.03 -29.86
C LEU A 586 18.26 72.66 -30.82
N GLN A 587 16.98 72.33 -30.69
CA GLN A 587 15.91 72.88 -31.51
C GLN A 587 15.76 74.39 -31.26
N VAL A 588 15.79 74.83 -30.01
CA VAL A 588 15.80 76.25 -29.63
C VAL A 588 17.03 76.95 -30.21
N ALA A 589 18.22 76.35 -30.11
CA ALA A 589 19.45 76.91 -30.69
C ALA A 589 19.36 77.03 -32.21
N LEU A 590 18.79 76.02 -32.89
CA LEU A 590 18.54 76.04 -34.33
C LEU A 590 17.53 77.14 -34.70
N ASP A 591 16.46 77.31 -33.94
CA ASP A 591 15.47 78.37 -34.18
C ASP A 591 16.07 79.77 -33.95
N VAL A 592 16.95 79.95 -32.96
CA VAL A 592 17.71 81.19 -32.78
C VAL A 592 18.62 81.47 -33.97
N LEU A 593 19.36 80.47 -34.46
CA LEU A 593 20.21 80.60 -35.65
C LEU A 593 19.37 80.91 -36.89
N ARG A 594 18.23 80.25 -37.07
CA ARG A 594 17.30 80.47 -38.18
C ARG A 594 16.70 81.87 -38.13
N ASN A 595 16.36 82.37 -36.95
CA ASN A 595 15.89 83.74 -36.76
C ASN A 595 16.99 84.77 -37.03
N GLN A 596 18.23 84.52 -36.63
CA GLN A 596 19.37 85.36 -36.98
C GLN A 596 19.65 85.37 -38.49
N GLU A 597 19.53 84.22 -39.15
CA GLU A 597 19.67 84.09 -40.60
C GLU A 597 18.54 84.83 -41.33
N ASN A 598 17.30 84.68 -40.87
CA ASN A 598 16.16 85.44 -41.38
C ASN A 598 16.34 86.95 -41.19
N GLN A 599 16.93 87.39 -40.07
CA GLN A 599 17.22 88.79 -39.81
C GLN A 599 18.34 89.34 -40.70
N ARG A 600 19.40 88.55 -40.95
CA ARG A 600 20.43 88.88 -41.96
C ARG A 600 19.84 88.95 -43.37
N ASN A 601 18.95 88.02 -43.71
CA ASN A 601 18.25 88.02 -44.98
C ASN A 601 17.34 89.24 -45.13
N LEU A 602 16.66 89.68 -44.08
CA LEU A 602 15.90 90.93 -44.07
C LEU A 602 16.81 92.15 -44.31
N GLN A 603 17.97 92.21 -43.66
CA GLN A 603 18.96 93.28 -43.87
C GLN A 603 19.47 93.29 -45.32
N HIS A 604 19.79 92.12 -45.88
CA HIS A 604 20.16 92.00 -47.29
C HIS A 604 19.00 92.34 -48.23
N GLN A 605 17.77 92.04 -47.85
CA GLN A 605 16.57 92.42 -48.61
C GLN A 605 16.35 93.94 -48.59
N GLU A 606 16.58 94.61 -47.47
CA GLU A 606 16.54 96.07 -47.38
C GLU A 606 17.66 96.74 -48.19
N GLU A 607 18.87 96.17 -48.17
CA GLU A 607 19.99 96.65 -49.00
C GLU A 607 19.73 96.45 -50.50
N THR A 608 19.19 95.30 -50.89
CA THR A 608 18.79 95.04 -52.28
C THR A 608 17.62 95.91 -52.71
N GLU A 609 16.68 96.23 -51.82
CA GLU A 609 15.58 97.17 -52.12
C GLU A 609 16.10 98.63 -52.21
N LYS A 610 17.08 99.04 -51.39
CA LYS A 610 17.78 100.32 -51.55
C LYS A 610 18.53 100.41 -52.88
N LEU A 611 19.19 99.33 -53.29
CA LEU A 611 19.83 99.23 -54.60
C LEU A 611 18.80 99.28 -55.73
N ARG A 612 17.66 98.60 -55.57
CA ARG A 612 16.54 98.61 -56.52
C ARG A 612 15.89 99.98 -56.66
N VAL A 613 15.74 100.77 -55.60
CA VAL A 613 15.27 102.16 -55.67
C VAL A 613 16.26 103.04 -56.44
N ARG A 614 17.57 102.83 -56.27
CA ARG A 614 18.61 103.49 -57.10
C ARG A 614 18.52 103.11 -58.57
N THR A 615 18.34 101.82 -58.87
CA THR A 615 18.22 101.32 -60.25
C THR A 615 16.93 101.81 -60.91
N THR A 616 15.81 101.85 -60.20
CA THR A 616 14.53 102.37 -60.73
C THR A 616 14.54 103.89 -60.92
N SER A 617 15.30 104.64 -60.12
CA SER A 617 15.57 106.06 -60.38
C SER A 617 16.41 106.28 -61.64
N GLN A 618 17.34 105.38 -61.96
CA GLN A 618 18.10 105.41 -63.22
C GLN A 618 17.22 104.96 -64.41
N GLN A 619 16.34 103.97 -64.21
CA GLN A 619 15.38 103.49 -65.20
C GLN A 619 14.40 104.60 -65.66
N LYS A 620 13.90 105.43 -64.74
CA LYS A 620 13.02 106.58 -65.06
C LYS A 620 13.69 107.68 -65.89
N LYS A 621 15.02 107.78 -65.89
CA LYS A 621 15.75 108.69 -66.82
C LYS A 621 15.78 108.13 -68.23
N VAL A 622 15.95 106.82 -68.38
CA VAL A 622 15.96 106.13 -69.68
C VAL A 622 14.56 106.05 -70.31
N GLU A 623 13.51 105.89 -69.49
CA GLU A 623 12.12 105.84 -69.97
C GLU A 623 11.60 107.17 -70.54
N LYS A 624 12.13 108.32 -70.09
CA LYS A 624 11.81 109.63 -70.69
C LYS A 624 12.39 109.79 -72.10
N GLU A 625 13.56 109.20 -72.36
CA GLU A 625 14.18 109.23 -73.69
C GLU A 625 13.51 108.23 -74.65
N LEU A 626 12.98 107.11 -74.13
CA LEU A 626 12.29 106.08 -74.92
C LEU A 626 10.86 106.47 -75.34
N ALA A 627 10.21 107.37 -74.60
CA ALA A 627 8.87 107.90 -74.94
C ALA A 627 8.89 108.80 -76.18
N LEU A 628 10.02 109.47 -76.46
CA LEU A 628 10.19 110.35 -77.62
C LEU A 628 10.30 109.54 -78.94
N VAL A 629 10.99 108.40 -78.89
CA VAL A 629 11.26 107.53 -80.06
C VAL A 629 10.04 106.66 -80.42
N LYS A 630 9.17 106.35 -79.44
CA LYS A 630 7.97 105.51 -79.64
C LYS A 630 6.85 106.23 -80.42
N SER A 631 6.82 107.57 -80.40
CA SER A 631 5.89 108.41 -81.17
C SER A 631 6.13 108.33 -82.69
N GLU A 632 7.37 108.08 -83.12
CA GLU A 632 7.77 108.15 -84.52
C GLU A 632 7.62 106.79 -85.26
N LEU A 633 7.66 105.67 -84.52
CA LEU A 633 7.58 104.32 -85.10
C LEU A 633 6.14 103.82 -85.35
N GLN A 634 5.13 104.50 -84.79
CA GLN A 634 3.72 104.09 -84.87
C GLN A 634 3.06 104.47 -86.22
N ASN A 635 3.72 105.28 -87.05
CA ASN A 635 3.21 105.74 -88.35
C ASN A 635 3.58 104.83 -89.53
N THR A 636 4.54 103.91 -89.39
CA THR A 636 5.01 103.03 -90.48
C THR A 636 4.43 101.62 -90.43
N LEU A 637 3.81 101.21 -89.32
CA LEU A 637 3.30 99.86 -89.11
C LEU A 637 1.89 99.62 -89.69
N LEU A 638 1.22 100.66 -90.18
CA LEU A 638 -0.13 100.58 -90.78
C LEU A 638 -0.09 100.12 -92.26
N ILE A 639 1.06 100.21 -92.93
CA ILE A 639 1.22 99.93 -94.37
C ILE A 639 1.53 98.44 -94.67
N LEU A 640 1.98 97.66 -93.68
CA LEU A 640 2.40 96.26 -93.88
C LEU A 640 1.34 95.21 -93.48
N LYS A 641 0.19 95.62 -92.93
CA LYS A 641 -0.89 94.71 -92.53
C LYS A 641 -1.78 94.21 -93.68
N THR A 642 -1.63 94.76 -94.88
CA THR A 642 -2.50 94.45 -96.04
C THR A 642 -1.95 93.33 -96.93
N ARG A 643 -0.79 92.73 -96.62
CA ARG A 643 -0.08 91.82 -97.56
C ARG A 643 0.22 90.40 -97.04
N THR A 644 -0.30 90.03 -95.88
CA THR A 644 -0.11 88.70 -95.26
C THR A 644 -1.35 87.80 -95.30
N LYS A 645 -2.40 88.20 -96.04
CA LYS A 645 -3.65 87.42 -96.20
C LYS A 645 -3.71 86.51 -97.43
N GLU A 646 -2.65 86.41 -98.22
CA GLU A 646 -2.64 85.63 -99.49
C GLU A 646 -1.71 84.40 -99.47
N LEU A 647 -1.10 84.05 -98.33
CA LEU A 647 -0.16 82.92 -98.21
C LEU A 647 -0.51 81.94 -97.09
N GLN A 648 -1.79 81.60 -96.96
CA GLN A 648 -2.23 80.59 -96.00
C GLN A 648 -3.37 79.69 -96.52
N GLU A 649 -3.40 79.49 -97.84
CA GLU A 649 -4.19 78.46 -98.55
C GLU A 649 -3.30 77.32 -99.09
N LEU A 650 -2.03 77.23 -98.65
CA LEU A 650 -1.05 76.28 -99.21
C LEU A 650 -0.37 75.42 -98.14
N HIS A 651 -1.12 75.03 -97.11
CA HIS A 651 -0.65 74.08 -96.09
C HIS A 651 -1.65 72.97 -95.74
N GLU A 652 -2.73 72.81 -96.52
CA GLU A 652 -3.72 71.74 -96.36
C GLU A 652 -3.42 70.47 -97.20
N GLU A 653 -2.27 70.38 -97.88
CA GLU A 653 -2.00 69.30 -98.84
C GLU A 653 -0.82 68.36 -98.51
N MET A 654 -0.36 68.31 -97.26
CA MET A 654 0.82 67.51 -96.94
C MET A 654 0.75 66.77 -95.61
N GLN A 655 -0.25 65.90 -95.43
CA GLN A 655 -0.01 64.58 -94.82
C GLN A 655 -1.24 63.64 -94.81
N LYS A 656 -1.30 62.75 -95.80
CA LYS A 656 -1.89 61.40 -95.74
C LYS A 656 -0.93 60.40 -96.41
N ALA A 657 -0.91 59.17 -95.89
CA ALA A 657 -0.34 57.92 -96.40
C ALA A 657 1.04 57.46 -95.88
N SER A 658 1.06 56.36 -95.12
CA SER A 658 1.70 55.10 -95.54
C SER A 658 1.35 53.95 -94.59
N GLU A 659 0.65 52.94 -95.11
CA GLU A 659 0.52 51.59 -94.55
C GLU A 659 1.80 50.76 -94.79
N VAL A 660 1.91 49.61 -94.10
CA VAL A 660 2.28 48.26 -94.64
C VAL A 660 3.27 47.45 -93.75
N LYS A 661 2.86 46.19 -93.51
CA LYS A 661 3.63 44.90 -93.45
C LYS A 661 3.82 44.13 -92.12
N ASN A 662 3.05 43.03 -92.03
CA ASN A 662 3.40 41.61 -91.85
C ASN A 662 4.36 41.15 -90.73
N VAL A 663 3.93 40.12 -89.97
CA VAL A 663 4.46 38.72 -89.92
C VAL A 663 4.23 38.07 -88.53
N LYS A 664 3.44 36.97 -88.51
CA LYS A 664 3.51 35.75 -87.63
C LYS A 664 3.27 35.86 -86.11
N GLU A 665 2.82 34.85 -85.37
CA GLU A 665 2.15 33.53 -85.50
C GLU A 665 1.90 33.09 -84.04
N GLU A 666 0.99 32.14 -83.82
CA GLU A 666 0.89 31.26 -82.63
C GLU A 666 0.38 31.85 -81.30
N ASN A 667 -0.95 31.85 -81.09
CA ASN A 667 -1.58 31.35 -79.84
C ASN A 667 -3.13 31.28 -79.82
N GLU A 668 -3.79 31.19 -80.98
CA GLU A 668 -5.26 31.07 -81.08
C GLU A 668 -5.72 29.69 -81.58
N VAL A 669 -4.92 28.63 -81.38
CA VAL A 669 -5.24 27.25 -81.84
C VAL A 669 -5.20 26.20 -80.72
N MET A 670 -4.74 26.53 -79.51
CA MET A 670 -4.80 25.60 -78.37
C MET A 670 -6.04 25.75 -77.48
N ARG A 671 -6.85 26.80 -77.68
CA ARG A 671 -8.01 27.06 -76.82
C ARG A 671 -9.32 26.41 -77.29
N ASN A 672 -9.43 26.03 -78.57
CA ASN A 672 -10.64 25.41 -79.14
C ASN A 672 -10.52 23.90 -79.38
N LYS A 673 -9.48 23.22 -78.84
CA LYS A 673 -9.27 21.78 -79.03
C LYS A 673 -9.34 20.93 -77.74
N LEU A 674 -9.49 21.56 -76.58
CA LEU A 674 -9.69 20.87 -75.29
C LEU A 674 -11.16 20.85 -74.83
N GLU A 675 -12.03 21.68 -75.42
CA GLU A 675 -13.46 21.68 -75.13
C GLU A 675 -14.26 20.74 -76.07
N GLN A 676 -13.63 20.23 -77.12
CA GLN A 676 -14.24 19.29 -78.09
C GLN A 676 -13.95 17.81 -77.79
N MET A 677 -12.97 17.48 -76.93
CA MET A 677 -12.72 16.09 -76.48
C MET A 677 -13.41 15.72 -75.17
N GLY A 678 -13.92 16.70 -74.40
CA GLY A 678 -14.71 16.44 -73.19
C GLY A 678 -16.12 15.92 -73.46
N ASN A 679 -16.69 16.26 -74.63
CA ASN A 679 -18.05 15.89 -75.01
C ASN A 679 -18.13 14.66 -75.94
N GLN A 680 -17.03 13.94 -76.15
CA GLN A 680 -16.97 12.70 -76.94
C GLN A 680 -16.63 11.44 -76.12
N LEU A 681 -16.39 11.58 -74.81
CA LEU A 681 -16.14 10.45 -73.88
C LEU A 681 -17.30 10.17 -72.93
N GLN A 682 -18.40 10.92 -73.02
CA GLN A 682 -19.62 10.69 -72.24
C GLN A 682 -20.74 9.97 -73.03
N GLU A 683 -20.54 9.72 -74.34
CA GLU A 683 -21.44 8.94 -75.21
C GLU A 683 -20.93 7.51 -75.51
N LEU A 684 -19.79 7.09 -74.96
CA LEU A 684 -19.18 5.77 -75.19
C LEU A 684 -19.20 4.83 -73.97
N LEU A 685 -19.80 5.26 -72.85
CA LEU A 685 -19.98 4.46 -71.63
C LEU A 685 -21.45 4.14 -71.29
N ALA A 686 -22.39 4.53 -72.16
CA ALA A 686 -23.80 4.13 -72.11
C ALA A 686 -24.16 3.02 -73.12
N PHE A 687 -23.16 2.37 -73.73
CA PHE A 687 -23.34 1.31 -74.74
C PHE A 687 -22.88 -0.09 -74.26
N PHE A 688 -22.39 -0.23 -73.01
CA PHE A 688 -21.98 -1.54 -72.46
C PHE A 688 -22.71 -1.96 -71.19
N THR A 689 -23.76 -1.24 -70.79
CA THR A 689 -24.59 -1.59 -69.62
C THR A 689 -25.96 -2.19 -69.97
N ASP A 690 -26.35 -2.28 -71.25
CA ASP A 690 -27.64 -2.87 -71.69
C ASP A 690 -27.48 -3.99 -72.75
N THR A 691 -26.35 -4.70 -72.76
CA THR A 691 -26.11 -5.84 -73.67
C THR A 691 -25.37 -6.97 -72.97
N ALA A 692 -25.89 -7.37 -71.80
CA ALA A 692 -25.58 -8.63 -71.14
C ALA A 692 -26.84 -9.39 -70.66
N ASP A 693 -28.05 -8.84 -70.85
CA ASP A 693 -29.32 -9.39 -70.33
C ASP A 693 -30.25 -10.00 -71.39
N ALA A 694 -29.76 -10.38 -72.58
CA ALA A 694 -30.68 -10.88 -73.62
C ALA A 694 -30.17 -11.92 -74.66
N VAL A 695 -29.11 -12.71 -74.44
CA VAL A 695 -28.82 -13.89 -75.32
C VAL A 695 -28.11 -15.06 -74.61
N LEU A 696 -28.75 -15.61 -73.57
CA LEU A 696 -28.72 -17.05 -73.24
C LEU A 696 -30.15 -17.41 -72.81
N ARG A 697 -31.12 -17.49 -73.73
CA ARG A 697 -31.49 -18.71 -74.48
C ARG A 697 -31.40 -19.97 -73.60
N GLN A 698 -32.55 -20.22 -73.00
CA GLN A 698 -33.08 -21.46 -72.48
C GLN A 698 -33.22 -22.48 -73.63
N GLU A 699 -32.46 -23.57 -73.54
CA GLU A 699 -32.92 -24.93 -73.86
C GLU A 699 -33.54 -25.50 -72.57
N ASP A 700 -34.50 -26.41 -72.53
CA ASP A 700 -35.66 -26.72 -73.35
C ASP A 700 -36.44 -27.71 -72.46
N GLU A 701 -37.69 -27.40 -72.11
CA GLU A 701 -38.61 -28.37 -71.52
C GLU A 701 -39.67 -28.72 -72.59
N LYS A 702 -39.77 -30.03 -72.87
CA LYS A 702 -40.99 -30.77 -73.23
C LYS A 702 -41.74 -30.35 -74.51
N THR A 703 -41.83 -31.28 -75.46
CA THR A 703 -43.00 -32.16 -75.69
C THR A 703 -42.75 -33.03 -76.92
N GLU A 704 -43.09 -34.33 -76.85
CA GLU A 704 -43.76 -34.99 -77.98
C GLU A 704 -44.49 -36.26 -77.55
N GLN A 705 -45.66 -36.46 -78.13
CA GLN A 705 -46.75 -37.32 -77.71
C GLN A 705 -47.10 -38.25 -78.89
N GLN A 706 -47.19 -39.55 -78.59
CA GLN A 706 -47.95 -40.65 -79.21
C GLN A 706 -48.50 -40.53 -80.65
N LEU A 707 -48.43 -41.65 -81.39
CA LEU A 707 -49.53 -42.34 -82.11
C LEU A 707 -48.95 -43.63 -82.77
N SER A 708 -49.46 -44.85 -82.45
CA SER A 708 -50.50 -45.64 -83.18
C SER A 708 -49.99 -46.23 -84.51
N ASN A 709 -50.28 -47.44 -84.99
CA ASN A 709 -51.06 -48.64 -84.65
C ASN A 709 -50.66 -49.73 -85.70
N ASP A 710 -50.78 -51.02 -85.42
CA ASP A 710 -51.59 -51.95 -86.25
C ASP A 710 -51.66 -53.39 -85.70
N PRO A 711 -52.72 -54.17 -86.05
CA PRO A 711 -53.11 -55.43 -85.41
C PRO A 711 -52.93 -56.67 -86.33
N GLU A 712 -52.76 -57.86 -85.74
CA GLU A 712 -53.42 -59.14 -86.08
C GLU A 712 -52.79 -60.29 -85.24
N GLU A 713 -53.59 -61.35 -85.02
CA GLU A 713 -53.27 -62.62 -84.34
C GLU A 713 -53.58 -62.72 -82.83
N GLU A 714 -54.88 -62.92 -82.51
CA GLU A 714 -55.38 -63.04 -81.13
C GLU A 714 -56.42 -64.16 -80.94
N GLU A 715 -56.14 -65.42 -81.33
CA GLU A 715 -57.06 -66.53 -80.98
C GLU A 715 -56.44 -67.81 -80.39
N ASP A 716 -55.11 -67.99 -80.44
CA ASP A 716 -54.45 -69.17 -79.84
C ASP A 716 -53.95 -68.96 -78.39
N ILE A 717 -53.90 -67.71 -77.89
CA ILE A 717 -53.25 -67.37 -76.62
C ILE A 717 -54.15 -67.63 -75.39
N CYS A 718 -55.48 -67.69 -75.57
CA CYS A 718 -56.42 -67.80 -74.45
C CYS A 718 -56.42 -69.15 -73.71
N GLN A 719 -55.82 -70.21 -74.27
CA GLN A 719 -55.70 -71.50 -73.58
C GLN A 719 -54.38 -71.69 -72.82
N ILE A 720 -53.30 -70.99 -73.20
CA ILE A 720 -51.99 -71.08 -72.51
C ILE A 720 -51.98 -70.27 -71.20
N ALA A 721 -52.65 -69.11 -71.17
CA ALA A 721 -52.66 -68.23 -70.01
C ALA A 721 -53.28 -68.87 -68.74
N ARG A 722 -54.21 -69.82 -68.89
CA ARG A 722 -54.89 -70.45 -67.74
C ARG A 722 -54.05 -71.49 -67.01
N LEU A 723 -53.12 -72.16 -67.71
CA LEU A 723 -52.23 -73.15 -67.10
C LEU A 723 -50.96 -72.52 -66.51
N GLN A 724 -50.53 -71.36 -67.02
CA GLN A 724 -49.42 -70.60 -66.43
C GLN A 724 -49.79 -70.01 -65.06
N TRP A 725 -51.01 -69.48 -64.93
CA TRP A 725 -51.45 -68.82 -63.71
C TRP A 725 -51.47 -69.72 -62.47
N THR A 726 -51.88 -70.99 -62.61
CA THR A 726 -51.94 -71.93 -61.48
C THR A 726 -50.55 -72.37 -61.00
N VAL A 727 -49.60 -72.53 -61.92
CA VAL A 727 -48.20 -72.85 -61.58
C VAL A 727 -47.52 -71.67 -60.90
N GLU A 728 -47.81 -70.44 -61.32
CA GLU A 728 -47.25 -69.24 -60.70
C GLU A 728 -47.80 -68.99 -59.30
N LYS A 729 -49.08 -69.28 -59.06
CA LYS A 729 -49.66 -69.16 -57.71
C LYS A 729 -48.96 -70.08 -56.70
N LEU A 730 -48.76 -71.35 -57.03
CA LEU A 730 -48.08 -72.30 -56.14
C LEU A 730 -46.59 -71.96 -55.95
N ARG A 731 -45.92 -71.42 -56.98
CA ARG A 731 -44.55 -70.91 -56.87
C ARG A 731 -44.44 -69.64 -56.02
N ALA A 732 -45.48 -68.81 -55.96
CA ALA A 732 -45.50 -67.62 -55.12
C ALA A 732 -45.69 -67.96 -53.64
N GLU A 733 -46.58 -68.91 -53.34
CA GLU A 733 -46.83 -69.37 -51.97
C GLU A 733 -45.61 -70.09 -51.36
N ALA A 734 -44.91 -70.94 -52.13
CA ALA A 734 -43.67 -71.57 -51.69
C ALA A 734 -42.52 -70.57 -51.47
N ARG A 735 -42.44 -69.52 -52.31
CA ARG A 735 -41.44 -68.44 -52.16
C ARG A 735 -41.70 -67.60 -50.91
N LEU A 736 -42.96 -67.31 -50.58
CA LEU A 736 -43.31 -66.59 -49.36
C LEU A 736 -42.92 -67.37 -48.10
N PHE A 737 -43.14 -68.68 -48.09
CA PHE A 737 -42.80 -69.51 -46.94
C PHE A 737 -41.29 -69.63 -46.73
N LEU A 738 -40.52 -69.82 -47.81
CA LEU A 738 -39.05 -69.84 -47.75
C LEU A 738 -38.48 -68.48 -47.35
N LYS A 739 -39.05 -67.38 -47.85
CA LYS A 739 -38.61 -66.03 -47.50
C LYS A 739 -38.80 -65.73 -46.02
N LYS A 740 -39.95 -66.11 -45.45
CA LYS A 740 -40.22 -65.94 -44.02
C LYS A 740 -39.27 -66.76 -43.13
N ALA A 741 -38.97 -68.00 -43.52
CA ALA A 741 -38.03 -68.84 -42.77
C ALA A 741 -36.58 -68.32 -42.83
N VAL A 742 -36.17 -67.71 -43.95
CA VAL A 742 -34.85 -67.08 -44.08
C VAL A 742 -34.78 -65.78 -43.26
N GLU A 743 -35.81 -64.93 -43.30
CA GLU A 743 -35.89 -63.71 -42.49
C GLU A 743 -35.88 -64.02 -40.97
N GLU A 744 -36.56 -65.08 -40.54
CA GLU A 744 -36.51 -65.56 -39.14
C GLU A 744 -35.13 -66.11 -38.75
N ALA A 745 -34.42 -66.79 -39.66
CA ALA A 745 -33.06 -67.27 -39.40
C ALA A 745 -32.03 -66.12 -39.36
N GLU A 746 -32.15 -65.13 -40.25
CA GLU A 746 -31.28 -63.94 -40.30
C GLU A 746 -31.47 -63.06 -39.06
N THR A 747 -32.71 -62.89 -38.60
CA THR A 747 -32.98 -62.15 -37.36
C THR A 747 -32.41 -62.86 -36.13
N GLN A 748 -32.55 -64.19 -36.04
CA GLN A 748 -31.92 -64.97 -34.96
C GLN A 748 -30.39 -64.89 -35.01
N GLN A 749 -29.79 -64.94 -36.20
CA GLN A 749 -28.33 -64.82 -36.35
C GLN A 749 -27.83 -63.42 -35.99
N THR A 750 -28.60 -62.38 -36.31
CA THR A 750 -28.27 -60.99 -35.93
C THR A 750 -28.28 -60.82 -34.41
N LEU A 751 -29.32 -61.32 -33.73
CA LEU A 751 -29.42 -61.27 -32.27
C LEU A 751 -28.28 -62.04 -31.57
N VAL A 752 -27.86 -63.18 -32.13
CA VAL A 752 -26.71 -63.94 -31.59
C VAL A 752 -25.40 -63.17 -31.76
N CYS A 753 -25.20 -62.48 -32.88
CA CYS A 753 -24.03 -61.62 -33.11
C CYS A 753 -24.03 -60.40 -32.18
N GLU A 754 -25.18 -59.75 -31.96
CA GLU A 754 -25.32 -58.63 -31.03
C GLU A 754 -25.02 -59.06 -29.59
N ALA A 755 -25.60 -60.17 -29.13
CA ALA A 755 -25.31 -60.72 -27.81
C ALA A 755 -23.84 -61.15 -27.63
N ALA A 756 -23.18 -61.61 -28.70
CA ALA A 756 -21.74 -61.90 -28.68
C ALA A 756 -20.92 -60.61 -28.55
N ARG A 757 -21.29 -59.56 -29.29
CA ARG A 757 -20.63 -58.25 -29.23
C ARG A 757 -20.77 -57.60 -27.85
N GLU A 758 -21.97 -57.62 -27.28
CA GLU A 758 -22.22 -57.11 -25.92
C GLU A 758 -21.40 -57.87 -24.86
N ARG A 759 -21.23 -59.19 -25.03
CA ARG A 759 -20.41 -60.00 -24.13
C ARG A 759 -18.93 -59.63 -24.24
N ASP A 760 -18.43 -59.39 -25.44
CA ASP A 760 -17.04 -58.99 -25.67
C ASP A 760 -16.79 -57.56 -25.16
N GLU A 761 -17.71 -56.62 -25.39
CA GLU A 761 -17.68 -55.26 -24.81
C GLU A 761 -17.68 -55.31 -23.26
N ALA A 762 -18.55 -56.13 -22.67
CA ALA A 762 -18.57 -56.31 -21.21
C ALA A 762 -17.27 -56.95 -20.68
N ARG A 763 -16.65 -57.86 -21.44
CA ARG A 763 -15.35 -58.46 -21.09
C ARG A 763 -14.23 -57.43 -21.16
N GLU A 764 -14.19 -56.58 -22.18
CA GLU A 764 -13.23 -55.48 -22.30
C GLU A 764 -13.40 -54.46 -21.18
N GLN A 765 -14.64 -54.09 -20.84
CA GLN A 765 -14.92 -53.22 -19.70
C GLN A 765 -14.45 -53.83 -18.38
N LEU A 766 -14.70 -55.12 -18.15
CA LEU A 766 -14.19 -55.83 -16.97
C LEU A 766 -12.66 -55.88 -16.94
N GLN A 767 -12.01 -56.04 -18.09
CA GLN A 767 -10.54 -56.01 -18.18
C GLN A 767 -9.99 -54.62 -17.88
N GLY A 768 -10.62 -53.57 -18.41
CA GLY A 768 -10.28 -52.18 -18.08
C GLY A 768 -10.46 -51.85 -16.60
N LEU A 769 -11.55 -52.30 -15.99
CA LEU A 769 -11.79 -52.13 -14.55
C LEU A 769 -10.76 -52.88 -13.69
N LYS A 770 -10.32 -54.07 -14.12
CA LYS A 770 -9.23 -54.81 -13.44
C LYS A 770 -7.90 -54.06 -13.54
N GLN A 771 -7.56 -53.56 -14.72
CA GLN A 771 -6.35 -52.78 -14.91
C GLN A 771 -6.37 -51.51 -14.06
N ASN A 772 -7.49 -50.77 -14.03
CA ASN A 772 -7.64 -49.60 -13.17
C ASN A 772 -7.54 -49.95 -11.68
N LEU A 773 -8.05 -51.12 -11.26
CA LEU A 773 -7.92 -51.59 -9.88
C LEU A 773 -6.46 -51.92 -9.54
N GLU A 774 -5.72 -52.55 -10.45
CA GLU A 774 -4.29 -52.83 -10.27
C GLU A 774 -3.46 -51.54 -10.25
N GLU A 775 -3.75 -50.59 -11.14
CA GLU A 775 -3.12 -49.26 -11.16
C GLU A 775 -3.39 -48.51 -9.85
N THR A 776 -4.63 -48.48 -9.36
CA THR A 776 -4.94 -47.85 -8.07
C THR A 776 -4.33 -48.58 -6.88
N GLN A 777 -4.16 -49.91 -6.92
CA GLN A 777 -3.44 -50.66 -5.88
C GLN A 777 -1.95 -50.36 -5.87
N THR A 778 -1.32 -50.23 -7.05
CA THR A 778 0.10 -49.86 -7.14
C THR A 778 0.33 -48.41 -6.74
N GLU A 779 -0.56 -47.49 -7.12
CA GLU A 779 -0.53 -46.09 -6.68
C GLU A 779 -0.73 -45.97 -5.16
N ASN A 780 -1.67 -46.71 -4.57
CA ASN A 780 -1.86 -46.74 -3.13
C ASN A 780 -0.62 -47.31 -2.40
N SER A 781 0.02 -48.35 -2.96
CA SER A 781 1.27 -48.89 -2.43
C SER A 781 2.41 -47.86 -2.50
N HIS A 782 2.51 -47.11 -3.60
CA HIS A 782 3.47 -46.02 -3.76
C HIS A 782 3.21 -44.88 -2.76
N LEU A 783 1.96 -44.43 -2.63
CA LEU A 783 1.56 -43.42 -1.65
C LEU A 783 1.81 -43.89 -0.22
N HIS A 784 1.64 -45.17 0.08
CA HIS A 784 1.98 -45.72 1.39
C HIS A 784 3.49 -45.63 1.65
N GLN A 785 4.31 -46.00 0.68
CA GLN A 785 5.77 -45.88 0.76
C GLN A 785 6.22 -44.40 0.89
N GLU A 786 5.59 -43.47 0.19
CA GLU A 786 5.85 -42.03 0.33
C GLU A 786 5.43 -41.51 1.70
N ARG A 787 4.30 -41.95 2.24
CA ARG A 787 3.86 -41.62 3.61
C ARG A 787 4.86 -42.14 4.64
N GLU A 788 5.37 -43.34 4.49
CA GLU A 788 6.41 -43.88 5.38
C GLU A 788 7.69 -43.05 5.30
N LYS A 789 8.17 -42.73 4.09
CA LYS A 789 9.32 -41.83 3.89
C LYS A 789 9.10 -40.43 4.48
N LEU A 790 7.88 -39.90 4.36
CA LEU A 790 7.53 -38.61 4.95
C LEU A 790 7.55 -38.68 6.48
N VAL A 791 7.02 -39.75 7.07
CA VAL A 791 7.05 -39.96 8.53
C VAL A 791 8.48 -40.10 9.04
N THR A 792 9.36 -40.83 8.34
CA THR A 792 10.77 -40.93 8.74
C THR A 792 11.49 -39.59 8.62
N ASN A 793 11.24 -38.82 7.55
CA ASN A 793 11.80 -37.47 7.38
C ASN A 793 11.30 -36.49 8.45
N ILE A 794 10.01 -36.50 8.79
CA ILE A 794 9.45 -35.67 9.86
C ILE A 794 10.09 -36.05 11.21
N ASN A 795 10.26 -37.35 11.47
CA ASN A 795 10.91 -37.80 12.70
C ASN A 795 12.38 -37.34 12.79
N LEU A 796 13.13 -37.40 11.68
CA LEU A 796 14.49 -36.88 11.60
C LEU A 796 14.53 -35.36 11.81
N TRP A 797 13.63 -34.62 11.18
CA TRP A 797 13.52 -33.18 11.39
C TRP A 797 13.19 -32.81 12.85
N ILE A 798 12.30 -33.58 13.50
CA ILE A 798 11.98 -33.39 14.92
C ILE A 798 13.21 -33.67 15.81
N THR A 799 14.02 -34.68 15.51
CA THR A 799 15.23 -34.98 16.29
C THR A 799 16.29 -33.90 16.11
N GLU A 800 16.51 -33.42 14.90
CA GLU A 800 17.40 -32.30 14.59
C GLU A 800 16.95 -31.00 15.27
N HIS A 801 15.65 -30.67 15.19
CA HIS A 801 15.11 -29.48 15.85
C HIS A 801 15.21 -29.59 17.38
N LYS A 802 15.03 -30.79 17.96
CA LYS A 802 15.28 -31.02 19.39
C LYS A 802 16.75 -30.85 19.75
N ALA A 803 17.68 -31.28 18.91
CA ALA A 803 19.11 -31.10 19.12
C ALA A 803 19.52 -29.61 19.02
N ALA A 804 19.00 -28.90 18.02
CA ALA A 804 19.18 -27.45 17.84
C ALA A 804 18.64 -26.67 19.05
N ASN A 805 17.42 -26.97 19.51
CA ASN A 805 16.84 -26.35 20.70
C ASN A 805 17.67 -26.61 21.97
N LYS A 806 18.20 -27.82 22.15
CA LYS A 806 19.13 -28.13 23.25
C LYS A 806 20.45 -27.35 23.13
N SER A 807 20.92 -27.07 21.91
CA SER A 807 22.09 -26.22 21.67
C SER A 807 21.80 -24.75 22.00
N LEU A 808 20.65 -24.24 21.57
CA LEU A 808 20.19 -22.88 21.86
C LEU A 808 19.99 -22.67 23.37
N ALA A 809 19.33 -23.60 24.05
CA ALA A 809 19.16 -23.54 25.51
C ALA A 809 20.51 -23.49 26.25
N ARG A 810 21.52 -24.23 25.78
CA ARG A 810 22.89 -24.16 26.31
C ARG A 810 23.54 -22.79 26.05
N ARG A 811 23.36 -22.19 24.88
CA ARG A 811 23.86 -20.83 24.57
C ARG A 811 23.19 -19.76 25.42
N ILE A 812 21.86 -19.81 25.55
CA ILE A 812 21.10 -18.89 26.41
C ILE A 812 21.58 -19.01 27.85
N LYS A 813 21.75 -20.23 28.37
CA LYS A 813 22.28 -20.44 29.72
C LYS A 813 23.66 -19.80 29.91
N ARG A 814 24.59 -20.00 28.97
CA ARG A 814 25.91 -19.35 29.00
C ARG A 814 25.82 -17.82 28.95
N HIS A 815 24.93 -17.27 28.12
CA HIS A 815 24.73 -15.81 28.06
C HIS A 815 24.17 -15.27 29.38
N CYS A 816 23.24 -15.97 30.02
CA CYS A 816 22.73 -15.60 31.34
C CYS A 816 23.83 -15.66 32.42
N GLU A 817 24.72 -16.66 32.36
CA GLU A 817 25.89 -16.77 33.24
C GLU A 817 26.85 -15.58 33.05
N VAL A 818 27.15 -15.20 31.80
CA VAL A 818 27.98 -14.03 31.48
C VAL A 818 27.31 -12.71 31.92
N LEU A 819 26.01 -12.56 31.71
CA LEU A 819 25.29 -11.37 32.19
C LEU A 819 25.30 -11.28 33.72
N SER A 820 25.21 -12.42 34.41
CA SER A 820 25.32 -12.47 35.87
C SER A 820 26.71 -12.07 36.34
N SER A 821 27.79 -12.51 35.67
CA SER A 821 29.15 -12.10 36.01
C SER A 821 29.39 -10.61 35.74
N VAL A 822 28.92 -10.09 34.61
CA VAL A 822 29.03 -8.64 34.29
C VAL A 822 28.22 -7.80 35.28
N SER A 823 27.03 -8.24 35.67
CA SER A 823 26.23 -7.55 36.69
C SER A 823 26.97 -7.51 38.04
N LEU A 824 27.56 -8.63 38.45
CA LEU A 824 28.37 -8.72 39.66
C LEU A 824 29.61 -7.82 39.59
N GLU A 825 30.31 -7.79 38.45
CA GLU A 825 31.45 -6.88 38.22
C GLU A 825 31.03 -5.42 38.30
N ARG A 826 29.87 -5.05 37.72
CA ARG A 826 29.34 -3.69 37.79
C ARG A 826 28.96 -3.29 39.22
N GLU A 827 28.34 -4.20 39.97
CA GLU A 827 28.03 -3.98 41.38
C GLU A 827 29.32 -3.81 42.22
N ASN A 828 30.34 -4.63 41.96
CA ASN A 828 31.64 -4.51 42.62
C ASN A 828 32.37 -3.21 42.25
N ALA A 829 32.31 -2.78 40.98
CA ALA A 829 32.85 -1.49 40.55
C ALA A 829 32.13 -0.32 41.22
N HIS A 830 30.80 -0.38 41.34
CA HIS A 830 30.00 0.63 42.03
C HIS A 830 30.32 0.66 43.53
N LYS A 831 30.46 -0.51 44.19
CA LYS A 831 30.90 -0.62 45.59
C LYS A 831 32.28 -0.01 45.79
N LYS A 832 33.23 -0.25 44.87
CA LYS A 832 34.57 0.35 44.91
C LYS A 832 34.51 1.87 44.77
N GLN A 833 33.71 2.40 43.83
CA GLN A 833 33.53 3.83 43.65
C GLN A 833 32.89 4.49 44.88
N LEU A 834 31.91 3.84 45.51
CA LEU A 834 31.32 4.29 46.78
C LEU A 834 32.37 4.33 47.89
N ALA A 835 33.21 3.30 48.01
CA ALA A 835 34.30 3.27 48.99
C ALA A 835 35.32 4.41 48.76
N ASP A 836 35.70 4.67 47.51
CA ASP A 836 36.59 5.78 47.15
C ASP A 836 35.96 7.14 47.48
N ASN A 837 34.65 7.30 47.25
CA ASN A 837 33.93 8.51 47.58
C ASN A 837 33.79 8.72 49.10
N LEU A 838 33.53 7.66 49.86
CA LEU A 838 33.50 7.71 51.33
C LEU A 838 34.87 8.13 51.88
N SER A 839 35.97 7.56 51.35
CA SER A 839 37.33 7.96 51.72
C SER A 839 37.62 9.45 51.43
N LYS A 840 37.14 9.97 50.29
CA LYS A 840 37.24 11.41 49.97
C LYS A 840 36.44 12.27 50.95
N ILE A 841 35.22 11.85 51.32
CA ILE A 841 34.39 12.54 52.31
C ILE A 841 35.09 12.57 53.67
N ASP A 842 35.66 11.46 54.12
CA ASP A 842 36.39 11.37 55.38
C ASP A 842 37.63 12.28 55.40
N ASN A 843 38.33 12.39 54.27
CA ASN A 843 39.44 13.33 54.11
C ASN A 843 38.95 14.79 54.22
N ILE A 844 37.87 15.14 53.53
CA ILE A 844 37.25 16.47 53.61
C ILE A 844 36.82 16.78 55.05
N GLN A 845 36.15 15.84 55.73
CA GLN A 845 35.75 16.01 57.12
C GLN A 845 36.95 16.21 58.05
N SER A 846 38.05 15.49 57.82
CA SER A 846 39.27 15.64 58.61
C SER A 846 39.93 17.01 58.39
N ARG A 847 39.94 17.50 57.15
CA ARG A 847 40.38 18.87 56.83
C ARG A 847 39.48 19.93 57.47
N LEU A 848 38.16 19.75 57.43
CA LEU A 848 37.20 20.65 58.07
C LEU A 848 37.40 20.69 59.59
N ARG A 849 37.58 19.53 60.24
CA ARG A 849 37.89 19.47 61.68
C ARG A 849 39.17 20.22 62.03
N SER A 850 40.23 20.03 61.26
CA SER A 850 41.50 20.75 61.44
C SER A 850 41.34 22.27 61.25
N ASN A 851 40.57 22.69 60.24
CA ASN A 851 40.26 24.10 60.02
C ASN A 851 39.43 24.70 61.15
N VAL A 852 38.42 23.97 61.67
CA VAL A 852 37.62 24.40 62.83
C VAL A 852 38.52 24.58 64.05
N GLN A 853 39.41 23.65 64.34
CA GLN A 853 40.41 23.79 65.41
C GLN A 853 41.31 25.01 65.20
N SER A 854 41.74 25.27 63.97
CA SER A 854 42.55 26.45 63.65
C SER A 854 41.77 27.75 63.88
N VAL A 855 40.48 27.79 63.52
CA VAL A 855 39.59 28.93 63.78
C VAL A 855 39.35 29.11 65.27
N GLU A 856 39.17 28.03 66.04
CA GLU A 856 39.07 28.07 67.50
C GLU A 856 40.34 28.66 68.12
N MET A 857 41.52 28.23 67.68
CA MET A 857 42.81 28.79 68.12
C MET A 857 42.93 30.28 67.80
N LEU A 858 42.52 30.70 66.60
CA LEU A 858 42.49 32.13 66.22
C LEU A 858 41.49 32.93 67.06
N ASN A 859 40.33 32.36 67.39
CA ASN A 859 39.36 33.00 68.28
C ASN A 859 39.88 33.12 69.72
N GLN A 860 40.60 32.12 70.22
CA GLN A 860 41.29 32.20 71.51
C GLN A 860 42.34 33.32 71.49
N GLN A 861 43.17 33.41 70.43
CA GLN A 861 44.12 34.51 70.24
C GLN A 861 43.43 35.87 70.19
N ARG A 862 42.30 35.99 69.47
CA ARG A 862 41.51 37.22 69.39
C ARG A 862 40.99 37.64 70.76
N THR A 863 40.57 36.67 71.58
CA THR A 863 40.07 36.90 72.94
C THR A 863 41.20 37.40 73.85
N LEU A 864 42.39 36.78 73.77
CA LEU A 864 43.58 37.24 74.50
C LEU A 864 43.98 38.66 74.09
N LEU A 865 43.98 38.97 72.79
CA LEU A 865 44.27 40.31 72.28
C LEU A 865 43.20 41.32 72.72
N ALA A 866 41.93 40.95 72.76
CA ALA A 866 40.86 41.81 73.26
C ALA A 866 41.07 42.16 74.74
N VAL A 867 41.44 41.18 75.56
CA VAL A 867 41.80 41.39 76.97
C VAL A 867 43.03 42.30 77.10
N GLU A 868 44.05 42.12 76.25
CA GLU A 868 45.24 42.97 76.28
C GLU A 868 44.94 44.41 75.82
N LEU A 869 44.10 44.60 74.80
CA LEU A 869 43.61 45.91 74.38
C LEU A 869 42.80 46.59 75.49
N GLU A 870 41.98 45.84 76.22
CA GLU A 870 41.22 46.36 77.36
C GLU A 870 42.15 46.78 78.51
N ARG A 871 43.19 45.98 78.82
CA ARG A 871 44.25 46.37 79.76
C ARG A 871 44.98 47.63 79.30
N ARG A 872 45.28 47.78 78.00
CA ARG A 872 45.89 49.00 77.45
C ARG A 872 44.94 50.19 77.52
N ARG A 873 43.64 50.01 77.30
CA ARG A 873 42.63 51.07 77.50
C ARG A 873 42.53 51.49 78.95
N GLN A 874 42.58 50.55 79.90
CA GLN A 874 42.64 50.86 81.33
C GLN A 874 43.94 51.59 81.71
N ALA A 875 45.08 51.21 81.12
CA ALA A 875 46.36 51.90 81.32
C ALA A 875 46.39 53.32 80.71
N VAL A 876 45.66 53.57 79.62
CA VAL A 876 45.49 54.90 79.02
C VAL A 876 44.43 55.72 79.77
N GLY A 877 43.37 55.08 80.28
CA GLY A 877 42.37 55.69 81.15
C GLY A 877 42.94 56.18 82.49
N PHE A 878 44.01 55.56 82.98
CA PHE A 878 44.74 56.02 84.17
C PHE A 878 45.75 57.15 83.89
N LYS A 879 46.00 57.50 82.62
CA LYS A 879 46.90 58.59 82.20
C LYS A 879 46.19 59.80 81.58
N ALA A 880 44.86 59.81 81.53
CA ALA A 880 44.06 60.89 80.94
C ALA A 880 43.36 61.80 81.97
N THR A 881 43.92 61.91 83.19
CA THR A 881 43.55 62.91 84.20
C THR A 881 44.77 63.65 84.76
N SER A 882 45.77 63.98 83.92
CA SER A 882 46.64 65.12 84.22
C SER A 882 47.47 65.55 83.01
N SER A 883 47.42 66.85 82.71
CA SER A 883 48.26 67.63 81.81
C SER A 883 47.90 67.58 80.32
N GLY A 884 47.55 68.78 79.83
CA GLY A 884 47.48 69.08 78.41
C GLY A 884 48.85 69.43 77.83
N GLY A 885 48.83 69.73 76.53
CA GLY A 885 49.92 70.37 75.83
C GLY A 885 50.58 69.49 74.78
N ASN A 886 50.29 69.80 73.51
CA ASN A 886 51.14 69.65 72.33
C ASN A 886 51.71 68.26 72.01
N ALA A 887 51.11 67.61 71.00
CA ALA A 887 51.87 67.10 69.86
C ALA A 887 50.90 66.69 68.73
N VAL A 888 50.72 67.62 67.80
CA VAL A 888 50.66 67.30 66.36
C VAL A 888 51.79 66.30 66.06
N GLU A 889 51.57 65.38 65.12
CA GLU A 889 52.55 64.38 64.63
C GLU A 889 52.43 62.94 65.19
N LYS A 890 51.23 62.34 65.05
CA LYS A 890 51.12 60.87 64.86
C LYS A 890 49.91 60.45 64.03
N GLN A 891 49.49 61.33 63.12
CA GLN A 891 48.35 61.13 62.21
C GLN A 891 48.74 60.48 60.86
N ASN A 892 49.93 59.88 60.75
CA ASN A 892 50.42 59.32 59.47
C ASN A 892 50.84 57.83 59.48
N ASN A 893 50.82 57.15 60.64
CA ASN A 893 51.06 55.69 60.71
C ASN A 893 49.81 54.85 61.04
N GLN A 894 48.69 55.49 61.47
CA GLN A 894 47.42 54.78 61.70
C GLN A 894 46.66 54.46 60.40
N ARG A 895 46.94 55.16 59.28
CA ARG A 895 46.29 54.93 57.97
C ARG A 895 46.87 53.75 57.16
N LYS A 896 48.06 53.25 57.50
CA LYS A 896 48.64 52.06 56.84
C LYS A 896 48.20 50.73 57.46
N VAL A 897 47.81 50.72 58.75
CA VAL A 897 47.34 49.50 59.42
C VAL A 897 45.85 49.25 59.14
N THR A 898 45.03 50.29 59.01
CA THR A 898 43.63 50.15 58.63
C THR A 898 43.43 49.78 57.16
N ALA A 899 44.34 50.16 56.25
CA ALA A 899 44.28 49.74 54.85
C ALA A 899 44.69 48.27 54.62
N LYS A 900 45.49 47.67 55.52
CA LYS A 900 45.84 46.24 55.43
C LYS A 900 44.76 45.34 56.02
N SER A 901 44.14 45.74 57.15
CA SER A 901 43.02 44.98 57.71
C SER A 901 41.76 45.06 56.83
N PHE A 902 41.52 46.18 56.13
CA PHE A 902 40.37 46.30 55.22
C PHE A 902 40.48 45.38 54.01
N LYS A 903 41.69 45.20 53.45
CA LYS A 903 41.94 44.27 52.33
C LYS A 903 41.82 42.80 52.72
N GLU A 904 42.23 42.43 53.94
CA GLU A 904 42.04 41.06 54.44
C GLU A 904 40.57 40.75 54.72
N THR A 905 39.78 41.74 55.20
CA THR A 905 38.33 41.58 55.33
C THR A 905 37.60 41.58 53.98
N GLU A 906 38.04 42.37 52.98
CA GLU A 906 37.49 42.30 51.62
C GLU A 906 37.78 40.96 50.96
N ALA A 907 38.98 40.38 51.13
CA ALA A 907 39.30 39.06 50.61
C ALA A 907 38.46 37.96 51.28
N ALA A 908 38.21 38.05 52.60
CA ALA A 908 37.35 37.11 53.31
C ALA A 908 35.87 37.22 52.89
N VAL A 909 35.36 38.45 52.69
CA VAL A 909 33.99 38.67 52.20
C VAL A 909 33.82 38.24 50.75
N ALA A 910 34.83 38.45 49.89
CA ALA A 910 34.85 37.97 48.51
C ALA A 910 34.85 36.42 48.45
N PHE A 911 35.61 35.75 49.33
CA PHE A 911 35.63 34.29 49.42
C PHE A 911 34.29 33.72 49.91
N ILE A 912 33.66 34.34 50.92
CA ILE A 912 32.33 33.95 51.39
C ILE A 912 31.24 34.18 50.32
N THR A 913 31.38 35.25 49.52
CA THR A 913 30.46 35.54 48.40
C THR A 913 30.61 34.54 47.26
N TYR A 914 31.86 34.15 46.93
CA TYR A 914 32.16 33.13 45.93
C TYR A 914 31.62 31.74 46.31
N VAL A 915 31.73 31.36 47.59
CA VAL A 915 31.18 30.09 48.09
C VAL A 915 29.65 30.11 48.13
N LYS A 916 29.02 31.27 48.38
CA LYS A 916 27.55 31.42 48.32
C LYS A 916 26.98 31.35 46.90
N GLU A 917 27.73 31.81 45.89
CA GLU A 917 27.31 31.68 44.48
C GLU A 917 27.39 30.23 43.98
N LEU A 918 28.36 29.44 44.44
CA LEU A 918 28.48 28.01 44.11
C LEU A 918 27.42 27.12 44.77
N ALA A 919 26.72 27.61 45.80
CA ALA A 919 25.69 26.88 46.54
C ALA A 919 24.25 27.19 46.10
N ARG A 920 24.04 27.96 45.01
CA ARG A 920 22.69 28.19 44.45
C ARG A 920 22.16 26.91 43.79
N PRO A 921 21.02 26.35 44.24
CA PRO A 921 20.39 25.23 43.54
C PRO A 921 19.74 25.76 42.25
N GLY A 922 20.17 25.26 41.09
CA GLY A 922 19.51 25.55 39.80
C GLY A 922 20.39 26.01 38.65
N VAL A 923 21.72 25.98 38.76
CA VAL A 923 22.61 26.20 37.60
C VAL A 923 23.09 24.84 37.09
N GLU A 924 22.47 24.35 36.02
CA GLU A 924 22.96 23.20 35.25
C GLU A 924 24.31 23.55 34.64
N LEU A 925 25.37 22.95 35.17
CA LEU A 925 26.70 22.96 34.59
C LEU A 925 26.67 22.18 33.27
N ARG A 926 26.82 22.88 32.15
CA ARG A 926 27.10 22.26 30.84
C ARG A 926 28.45 21.56 30.90
N GLU A 927 28.39 20.24 31.03
CA GLU A 927 29.50 19.33 30.76
C GLU A 927 29.78 19.34 29.25
N GLY A 928 30.85 20.01 28.83
CA GLY A 928 31.25 20.00 27.44
C GLY A 928 32.32 21.02 27.17
N LEU A 929 33.53 20.79 27.72
CA LEU A 929 34.81 21.38 27.27
C LEU A 929 35.98 20.92 28.16
N VAL A 930 36.13 19.62 28.42
CA VAL A 930 37.40 19.07 28.94
C VAL A 930 37.56 17.63 28.43
N CYS A 931 38.02 17.43 27.19
CA CYS A 931 38.58 16.13 26.76
C CYS A 931 39.39 16.19 25.44
N GLU A 932 40.08 17.31 25.15
CA GLU A 932 40.88 17.42 23.92
C GLU A 932 42.29 17.94 24.18
N GLY A 933 43.05 17.18 24.98
CA GLY A 933 44.43 17.53 25.25
C GLY A 933 45.10 16.53 26.18
N LEU A 934 45.41 15.33 25.67
CA LEU A 934 46.51 14.45 26.13
C LEU A 934 46.44 13.12 25.37
N ARG A 935 47.06 13.05 24.19
CA ARG A 935 47.60 11.79 23.61
C ARG A 935 48.48 12.07 22.38
N ARG A 936 49.70 12.54 22.64
CA ARG A 936 50.87 12.30 21.78
C ARG A 936 52.09 12.16 22.68
N VAL A 937 52.67 10.95 22.72
CA VAL A 937 54.10 10.63 22.54
C VAL A 937 54.36 9.17 22.99
N ARG A 938 54.67 8.34 21.98
CA ARG A 938 55.65 7.23 21.87
C ARG A 938 55.78 6.16 22.96
N LEU A 939 55.77 4.90 22.50
CA LEU A 939 56.88 3.90 22.49
C LEU A 939 56.32 2.60 21.84
N THR A 940 56.63 2.26 20.58
CA THR A 940 57.67 1.32 20.09
C THR A 940 57.76 -0.06 20.78
N SER A 941 57.53 -1.09 19.95
CA SER A 941 58.16 -2.44 19.93
C SER A 941 57.65 -3.54 20.88
N HIS A 942 56.97 -4.57 20.35
CA HIS A 942 57.51 -5.93 20.11
C HIS A 942 56.41 -6.99 19.85
N LEU A 943 56.56 -7.69 18.73
CA LEU A 943 56.33 -9.13 18.46
C LEU A 943 55.51 -9.96 19.47
N LEU A 944 54.42 -10.60 19.00
CA LEU A 944 54.27 -12.07 18.95
C LEU A 944 52.96 -12.47 18.24
N VAL A 945 53.13 -13.37 17.26
CA VAL A 945 52.14 -14.22 16.57
C VAL A 945 51.56 -15.24 17.58
N PRO A 946 50.28 -15.65 17.50
CA PRO A 946 49.92 -16.96 16.92
C PRO A 946 48.57 -16.94 16.16
N GLU A 947 48.57 -17.41 14.92
CA GLU A 947 48.22 -18.78 14.48
C GLU A 947 46.77 -18.87 13.98
N GLU A 948 46.71 -19.19 12.69
CA GLU A 948 45.63 -19.81 11.96
C GLU A 948 45.07 -21.01 12.74
N LEU A 949 43.75 -21.16 12.75
CA LEU A 949 43.14 -22.47 12.91
C LEU A 949 41.96 -22.60 11.95
N GLN A 950 42.25 -23.39 10.93
CA GLN A 950 41.34 -24.04 10.00
C GLN A 950 40.18 -24.71 10.75
N VAL A 951 38.99 -24.68 10.15
CA VAL A 951 37.95 -25.67 10.44
C VAL A 951 37.66 -26.39 9.13
N GLU A 952 38.24 -27.58 9.03
CA GLU A 952 37.82 -28.63 8.12
C GLU A 952 36.41 -29.11 8.50
N GLU A 953 35.57 -29.31 7.48
CA GLU A 953 34.44 -30.23 7.53
C GLU A 953 34.94 -31.68 7.70
N PRO A 954 34.09 -32.57 8.24
CA PRO A 954 33.99 -33.85 7.57
C PRO A 954 32.55 -34.36 7.40
N LEU A 955 32.32 -34.86 6.18
CA LEU A 955 31.46 -35.97 5.71
C LEU A 955 30.00 -36.06 6.17
#